data_AF-A0A4Q2Z3U5-F1
#
_entry.id   AF-A0A4Q2Z3U5-F1
#
_cell.length_a   1.000
_cell.length_b   1.000
_cell.length_c   1.000
_cell.angle_alpha   90.00
_cell.angle_beta   90.00
_cell.angle_gamma   90.00
#
_symmetry.space_group_name_H-M   'P 1'
#
loop_
_entity.id
_entity.type
_entity.pdbx_description
1 polymer ?
#
loop_
_entity_poly.entity_id
_entity_poly.type
_entity_poly.pdbx_seq_one_letter_code
_entity_poly.pdbx_strand_id
1 'polypeptide(L)'
;FNGSSSITTFASSTTSTIAAGVNVGLRQPTTVITTAAGTTPTGIDLQIDGSINNSPYDFANPNLVKEGAGTLCLNNDIPFPVNGNSTVYSGSTTINAGTLVVGTGGTTGIIGTGPIIDNGTLAFNRADDITLANVFSGTGTLIQKGTGALNLTGGGALSGDTVVEAGRVNVGPTPFTASTFRVDAGASLGTSVAAANSTGTVSGLNLNGGSASFRLNPTLSDKLVVTATGGLSVTAPSQISLIPTGQLQVNDVFPLIDYSGTIGGASGFAGLSLVAGGNPHLTFTLVNNTTDTRVDVKVTNADTLIWQGNVNEYWDEQNTEQDGTLNWKTASNNQASPFYDYDKVRFTDAAGVGNTDVFLFGEIIPSSVEFDSTLHYTLAGDGITGAALVTKNNTGTVTLTNINTYTGDTTINSGVLELGDGGSLGATAIANNATFRHNHSSTITLTNIISGTGQFVKRGPGFTTLEAANTFSGAVVVEEGTLVTGNGTPFGSIAAGVAVADGGTLDLNGKTLPVGETVTLAGTGNLGGDGFALRGSGLIQANVALSANATVGDLGTAVVNFGTSTEPVAITGAHTLTKAGTNKLWYRGPANGAGNSLGALVIDGGTFGMEANNNALGGVPITVNATGILSAWADSTGTNATTQDNAITLNGGALGAD
;
A
#
# COMPACT_ATOMS: atom_id res chain seq x y z
N PHE A 1 -18.81 42.79 -14.79
CA PHE A 1 -19.92 43.75 -14.84
C PHE A 1 -20.03 44.48 -13.50
N ASN A 2 -20.16 45.81 -13.48
CA ASN A 2 -20.20 46.66 -12.27
C ASN A 2 -21.60 47.28 -12.11
N GLY A 3 -22.32 46.93 -11.03
CA GLY A 3 -23.60 47.54 -10.64
C GLY A 3 -24.82 46.71 -11.00
N SER A 4 -25.49 46.13 -9.99
CA SER A 4 -26.82 45.46 -10.06
C SER A 4 -27.06 44.52 -11.25
N SER A 5 -26.02 43.89 -11.77
CA SER A 5 -26.00 43.37 -13.14
C SER A 5 -26.58 41.96 -13.24
N SER A 6 -27.80 41.83 -13.73
CA SER A 6 -28.25 40.61 -14.40
C SER A 6 -27.71 40.59 -15.84
N ILE A 7 -27.17 39.47 -16.32
CA ILE A 7 -26.94 39.32 -17.77
C ILE A 7 -28.30 39.08 -18.42
N THR A 8 -28.87 40.11 -19.07
CA THR A 8 -30.22 40.08 -19.69
C THR A 8 -30.25 40.52 -21.15
N THR A 9 -29.20 41.15 -21.66
CA THR A 9 -29.11 41.59 -23.06
C THR A 9 -28.16 40.70 -23.84
N PHE A 10 -28.68 40.05 -24.88
CA PHE A 10 -27.94 39.11 -25.72
C PHE A 10 -27.78 39.65 -27.14
N ALA A 11 -26.69 39.30 -27.80
CA ALA A 11 -26.41 39.75 -29.18
C ALA A 11 -27.30 39.05 -30.22
N SER A 12 -27.97 37.96 -29.83
CA SER A 12 -28.81 37.13 -30.68
C SER A 12 -30.02 36.64 -29.89
N SER A 13 -31.12 36.37 -30.60
CA SER A 13 -32.38 35.87 -30.03
C SER A 13 -32.40 34.36 -29.82
N THR A 14 -31.33 33.63 -30.19
CA THR A 14 -31.24 32.18 -30.06
C THR A 14 -30.05 31.75 -29.22
N THR A 15 -28.84 32.14 -29.60
CA THR A 15 -27.58 31.75 -28.95
C THR A 15 -26.64 32.95 -28.79
N SER A 16 -25.91 33.04 -27.68
CA SER A 16 -24.83 34.02 -27.46
C SER A 16 -23.64 33.37 -26.79
N THR A 17 -22.43 33.83 -27.09
CA THR A 17 -21.18 33.26 -26.55
C THR A 17 -20.31 34.36 -25.95
N ILE A 18 -19.85 34.15 -24.71
CA ILE A 18 -18.74 34.91 -24.11
C ILE A 18 -17.46 34.13 -24.43
N ALA A 19 -16.66 34.69 -25.34
CA ALA A 19 -15.46 34.04 -25.87
C ALA A 19 -14.40 33.76 -24.79
N ALA A 20 -13.54 32.79 -25.09
CA ALA A 20 -12.37 32.46 -24.28
C ALA A 20 -11.49 33.69 -24.02
N GLY A 21 -10.86 33.72 -22.84
CA GLY A 21 -10.02 34.86 -22.40
C GLY A 21 -10.78 36.04 -21.80
N VAL A 22 -12.13 36.05 -21.84
CA VAL A 22 -12.95 37.05 -21.15
C VAL A 22 -13.29 36.56 -19.74
N ASN A 23 -12.98 37.34 -18.70
CA ASN A 23 -13.35 36.99 -17.32
C ASN A 23 -14.72 37.54 -16.94
N VAL A 24 -15.64 36.65 -16.56
CA VAL A 24 -16.92 36.96 -15.93
C VAL A 24 -16.73 37.00 -14.41
N GLY A 25 -16.37 38.16 -13.89
CA GLY A 25 -16.22 38.35 -12.44
C GLY A 25 -17.57 38.49 -11.72
N LEU A 26 -17.81 37.66 -10.70
CA LEU A 26 -18.97 37.75 -9.81
C LEU A 26 -18.71 38.84 -8.75
N ARG A 27 -19.22 40.06 -9.00
CA ARG A 27 -18.91 41.29 -8.22
C ARG A 27 -19.89 41.61 -7.10
N GLN A 28 -20.85 40.73 -6.84
CA GLN A 28 -21.88 40.90 -5.82
C GLN A 28 -22.09 39.56 -5.10
N PRO A 29 -22.65 39.56 -3.88
CA PRO A 29 -22.98 38.31 -3.17
C PRO A 29 -23.83 37.35 -3.99
N THR A 30 -24.63 37.86 -4.93
CA THR A 30 -25.44 37.07 -5.85
C THR A 30 -25.35 37.67 -7.25
N THR A 31 -24.97 36.85 -8.24
CA THR A 31 -24.98 37.21 -9.66
C THR A 31 -26.03 36.38 -10.39
N VAL A 32 -26.98 37.04 -11.05
CA VAL A 32 -28.08 36.39 -11.78
C VAL A 32 -27.80 36.40 -13.28
N ILE A 33 -27.84 35.24 -13.93
CA ILE A 33 -27.78 35.07 -15.37
C ILE A 33 -29.16 34.61 -15.85
N THR A 34 -29.86 35.50 -16.55
CA THR A 34 -31.23 35.24 -17.04
C THR A 34 -31.19 34.94 -18.52
N THR A 35 -31.48 33.70 -18.91
CA THR A 35 -31.39 33.26 -20.31
C THR A 35 -32.80 33.14 -20.92
N ALA A 36 -33.52 34.26 -21.04
CA ALA A 36 -34.90 34.35 -21.52
C ALA A 36 -35.09 35.42 -22.62
N ALA A 37 -35.93 35.16 -23.63
CA ALA A 37 -36.25 36.13 -24.68
C ALA A 37 -37.55 36.92 -24.38
N GLY A 38 -37.43 38.15 -23.88
CA GLY A 38 -38.58 39.06 -23.73
C GLY A 38 -39.73 38.48 -22.89
N THR A 39 -40.98 38.85 -23.20
CA THR A 39 -42.21 38.30 -22.55
C THR A 39 -42.64 36.95 -23.13
N THR A 40 -41.82 36.33 -23.99
CA THR A 40 -42.14 35.07 -24.68
C THR A 40 -41.36 33.89 -24.09
N PRO A 41 -41.92 32.66 -24.06
CA PRO A 41 -41.36 31.56 -23.27
C PRO A 41 -40.11 30.89 -23.86
N THR A 42 -39.68 31.27 -25.07
CA THR A 42 -38.52 30.68 -25.73
C THR A 42 -37.24 31.22 -25.08
N GLY A 43 -36.54 30.40 -24.32
CA GLY A 43 -35.25 30.75 -23.71
C GLY A 43 -34.17 31.11 -24.74
N ILE A 44 -33.13 31.83 -24.32
CA ILE A 44 -31.90 32.06 -25.11
C ILE A 44 -30.83 31.13 -24.56
N ASP A 45 -29.94 30.58 -25.38
CA ASP A 45 -28.77 29.83 -24.89
C ASP A 45 -27.54 30.75 -24.75
N LEU A 46 -26.86 30.71 -23.61
CA LEU A 46 -25.61 31.41 -23.34
C LEU A 46 -24.49 30.42 -23.09
N GLN A 47 -23.42 30.49 -23.87
CA GLN A 47 -22.17 29.77 -23.61
C GLN A 47 -21.12 30.71 -23.04
N ILE A 48 -20.43 30.28 -21.99
CA ILE A 48 -19.31 31.00 -21.38
C ILE A 48 -18.07 30.12 -21.51
N ASP A 49 -17.19 30.47 -22.45
CA ASP A 49 -15.88 29.83 -22.63
C ASP A 49 -14.79 30.51 -21.78
N GLY A 50 -15.07 31.72 -21.28
CA GLY A 50 -14.19 32.48 -20.40
C GLY A 50 -14.33 32.13 -18.91
N SER A 51 -13.41 32.59 -18.05
CA SER A 51 -13.41 32.22 -16.62
C SER A 51 -14.56 32.86 -15.84
N ILE A 52 -15.16 32.12 -14.89
CA ILE A 52 -16.14 32.64 -13.91
C ILE A 52 -15.50 32.61 -12.51
N ASN A 53 -15.14 33.79 -11.99
CA ASN A 53 -14.26 33.90 -10.82
C ASN A 53 -14.86 34.81 -9.75
N ASN A 54 -14.37 34.64 -8.52
CA ASN A 54 -14.56 35.63 -7.46
C ASN A 54 -14.02 36.99 -7.90
N SER A 55 -14.73 38.06 -7.55
CA SER A 55 -14.21 39.41 -7.75
C SER A 55 -12.89 39.61 -7.00
N PRO A 56 -11.92 40.37 -7.54
CA PRO A 56 -10.77 40.84 -6.77
C PRO A 56 -11.15 41.84 -5.65
N TYR A 57 -12.42 42.24 -5.58
CA TYR A 57 -12.97 43.05 -4.50
C TYR A 57 -13.69 42.13 -3.49
N ASP A 58 -13.27 42.24 -2.23
CA ASP A 58 -13.57 41.44 -1.02
C ASP A 58 -15.06 41.14 -0.73
N PHE A 59 -15.73 40.41 -1.61
CA PHE A 59 -17.03 39.81 -1.34
C PHE A 59 -16.82 38.34 -1.06
N ALA A 60 -17.00 37.94 0.20
CA ALA A 60 -16.89 36.54 0.61
C ALA A 60 -17.95 35.71 -0.12
N ASN A 61 -17.50 34.80 -1.00
CA ASN A 61 -18.27 33.70 -1.60
C ASN A 61 -19.51 34.12 -2.43
N PRO A 62 -19.33 34.77 -3.60
CA PRO A 62 -20.44 35.14 -4.47
C PRO A 62 -21.17 33.93 -5.07
N ASN A 63 -22.51 34.02 -5.13
CA ASN A 63 -23.42 33.02 -5.67
C ASN A 63 -23.64 33.20 -7.18
N LEU A 64 -23.82 32.10 -7.89
CA LEU A 64 -24.29 32.05 -9.28
C LEU A 64 -25.76 31.64 -9.32
N VAL A 65 -26.62 32.44 -9.94
CA VAL A 65 -28.05 32.11 -10.11
C VAL A 65 -28.40 32.04 -11.59
N LYS A 66 -28.94 30.93 -12.05
CA LYS A 66 -29.46 30.70 -13.40
C LYS A 66 -30.98 30.84 -13.42
N GLU A 67 -31.47 31.78 -14.21
CA GLU A 67 -32.88 32.08 -14.43
C GLU A 67 -33.30 31.86 -15.89
N GLY A 68 -34.60 31.74 -16.13
CA GLY A 68 -35.19 31.65 -17.47
C GLY A 68 -35.07 30.27 -18.12
N ALA A 69 -35.87 30.03 -19.16
CA ALA A 69 -36.04 28.69 -19.76
C ALA A 69 -34.86 28.18 -20.59
N GLY A 70 -33.91 29.06 -20.99
CA GLY A 70 -32.80 28.69 -21.87
C GLY A 70 -31.65 27.97 -21.18
N THR A 71 -30.60 27.66 -21.94
CA THR A 71 -29.41 26.95 -21.47
C THR A 71 -28.30 27.93 -21.11
N LEU A 72 -27.66 27.75 -19.96
CA LEU A 72 -26.36 28.34 -19.65
C LEU A 72 -25.32 27.23 -19.73
N CYS A 73 -24.37 27.32 -20.64
CA CYS A 73 -23.25 26.39 -20.76
C CYS A 73 -21.97 27.01 -20.19
N LEU A 74 -21.38 26.34 -19.20
CA LEU A 74 -20.07 26.66 -18.63
C LEU A 74 -19.04 25.79 -19.33
N ASN A 75 -18.34 26.32 -20.32
CA ASN A 75 -17.28 25.63 -21.05
C ASN A 75 -15.90 26.23 -20.79
N ASN A 76 -15.78 26.87 -19.62
CA ASN A 76 -14.57 27.55 -19.19
C ASN A 76 -13.44 26.57 -18.88
N ASP A 77 -12.24 26.91 -19.36
CA ASP A 77 -11.03 26.12 -19.11
C ASP A 77 -10.38 26.47 -17.76
N ILE A 78 -9.38 25.68 -17.36
CA ILE A 78 -8.59 25.86 -16.12
C ILE A 78 -8.09 27.32 -16.05
N PRO A 79 -8.24 27.99 -14.89
CA PRO A 79 -8.10 29.43 -14.81
C PRO A 79 -6.67 29.91 -15.03
N PHE A 80 -6.53 31.00 -15.80
CA PHE A 80 -5.34 31.84 -15.79
C PHE A 80 -5.03 32.24 -14.33
N PRO A 81 -3.86 31.91 -13.77
CA PRO A 81 -3.48 32.39 -12.45
C PRO A 81 -3.21 33.89 -12.54
N VAL A 82 -4.17 34.69 -12.08
CA VAL A 82 -3.92 36.10 -11.78
C VAL A 82 -3.97 36.26 -10.27
N ASN A 83 -2.78 36.31 -9.66
CA ASN A 83 -2.52 36.89 -8.34
C ASN A 83 -2.93 36.07 -7.09
N GLY A 84 -2.95 34.73 -7.15
CA GLY A 84 -3.06 33.89 -5.94
C GLY A 84 -4.42 33.90 -5.22
N ASN A 85 -5.47 34.46 -5.83
CA ASN A 85 -6.85 34.34 -5.33
C ASN A 85 -7.48 33.04 -5.86
N SER A 86 -8.35 32.39 -5.06
CA SER A 86 -9.12 31.23 -5.51
C SER A 86 -9.90 31.59 -6.77
N THR A 87 -9.62 30.85 -7.83
CA THR A 87 -10.08 31.14 -9.19
C THR A 87 -11.45 30.55 -9.50
N VAL A 88 -11.96 29.69 -8.64
CA VAL A 88 -13.32 29.12 -8.72
C VAL A 88 -14.20 29.79 -7.68
N TYR A 89 -15.40 30.21 -8.07
CA TYR A 89 -16.34 30.80 -7.13
C TYR A 89 -16.83 29.78 -6.09
N SER A 90 -17.00 30.25 -4.86
CA SER A 90 -17.24 29.41 -3.68
C SER A 90 -18.63 29.59 -3.07
N GLY A 91 -19.42 30.56 -3.55
CA GLY A 91 -20.83 30.69 -3.18
C GLY A 91 -21.70 29.60 -3.80
N SER A 92 -22.99 29.61 -3.47
CA SER A 92 -23.93 28.63 -4.00
C SER A 92 -24.18 28.80 -5.50
N THR A 93 -24.42 27.69 -6.19
CA THR A 93 -25.01 27.70 -7.52
C THR A 93 -26.51 27.41 -7.40
N THR A 94 -27.37 28.30 -7.86
CA THR A 94 -28.82 28.14 -7.87
C THR A 94 -29.35 28.10 -9.30
N ILE A 95 -30.11 27.08 -9.65
CA ILE A 95 -30.78 26.97 -10.95
C ILE A 95 -32.27 27.04 -10.69
N ASN A 96 -32.89 28.18 -10.97
CA ASN A 96 -34.32 28.37 -10.74
C ASN A 96 -35.17 27.87 -11.92
N ALA A 97 -34.64 27.94 -13.14
CA ALA A 97 -35.29 27.42 -14.34
C ALA A 97 -34.28 27.18 -15.48
N GLY A 98 -34.73 26.39 -16.47
CA GLY A 98 -33.93 26.05 -17.66
C GLY A 98 -32.79 25.09 -17.34
N THR A 99 -31.75 25.11 -18.17
CA THR A 99 -30.62 24.16 -18.07
C THR A 99 -29.32 24.90 -17.74
N LEU A 100 -28.54 24.38 -16.80
CA LEU A 100 -27.13 24.70 -16.63
C LEU A 100 -26.32 23.48 -17.10
N VAL A 101 -25.44 23.65 -18.08
CA VAL A 101 -24.54 22.59 -18.56
C VAL A 101 -23.11 22.92 -18.17
N VAL A 102 -22.37 21.96 -17.63
CA VAL A 102 -20.93 22.07 -17.36
C VAL A 102 -20.19 21.24 -18.41
N GLY A 103 -19.48 21.93 -19.30
CA GLY A 103 -18.73 21.37 -20.42
C GLY A 103 -19.53 21.19 -21.70
N THR A 104 -18.81 20.98 -22.81
CA THR A 104 -19.36 20.71 -24.15
C THR A 104 -18.89 19.37 -24.73
N GLY A 105 -18.51 18.42 -23.87
CA GLY A 105 -18.01 17.09 -24.25
C GLY A 105 -16.47 16.99 -24.35
N GLY A 106 -15.75 18.03 -23.93
CA GLY A 106 -14.30 18.02 -23.77
C GLY A 106 -13.88 17.93 -22.31
N THR A 107 -12.66 18.39 -22.01
CA THR A 107 -12.10 18.50 -20.66
C THR A 107 -12.19 19.93 -20.10
N THR A 108 -13.20 20.67 -20.52
CA THR A 108 -13.47 22.07 -20.11
C THR A 108 -14.85 22.20 -19.49
N GLY A 109 -15.04 23.23 -18.67
CA GLY A 109 -16.24 23.49 -17.87
C GLY A 109 -16.02 23.29 -16.37
N ILE A 110 -16.14 24.36 -15.60
CA ILE A 110 -15.94 24.35 -14.14
C ILE A 110 -17.18 24.96 -13.48
N ILE A 111 -17.68 24.30 -12.43
CA ILE A 111 -18.73 24.80 -11.54
C ILE A 111 -18.13 25.16 -10.18
N GLY A 112 -18.81 26.02 -9.42
CA GLY A 112 -18.36 26.48 -8.12
C GLY A 112 -18.27 25.38 -7.07
N THR A 113 -17.62 25.67 -5.94
CA THR A 113 -17.40 24.71 -4.84
C THR A 113 -18.48 24.76 -3.75
N GLY A 114 -19.39 25.75 -3.77
CA GLY A 114 -20.47 25.89 -2.79
C GLY A 114 -21.68 24.98 -3.05
N PRO A 115 -22.71 25.01 -2.20
CA PRO A 115 -23.93 24.20 -2.37
C PRO A 115 -24.61 24.43 -3.73
N ILE A 116 -25.21 23.37 -4.28
CA ILE A 116 -25.98 23.43 -5.53
C ILE A 116 -27.47 23.28 -5.19
N ILE A 117 -28.26 24.29 -5.56
CA ILE A 117 -29.72 24.30 -5.45
C ILE A 117 -30.26 24.21 -6.86
N ASP A 118 -30.66 23.02 -7.30
CA ASP A 118 -31.18 22.77 -8.64
C ASP A 118 -32.70 22.60 -8.62
N ASN A 119 -33.43 23.54 -9.21
CA ASN A 119 -34.87 23.49 -9.47
C ASN A 119 -35.18 23.45 -10.98
N GLY A 120 -34.16 23.36 -11.84
CA GLY A 120 -34.28 23.24 -13.29
C GLY A 120 -33.62 21.94 -13.75
N THR A 121 -32.58 22.07 -14.57
CA THR A 121 -31.72 20.95 -14.98
C THR A 121 -30.26 21.34 -14.83
N LEU A 122 -29.47 20.55 -14.09
CA LEU A 122 -28.01 20.61 -14.12
C LEU A 122 -27.47 19.44 -14.93
N ALA A 123 -26.70 19.68 -15.98
CA ALA A 123 -26.07 18.64 -16.79
C ALA A 123 -24.55 18.75 -16.77
N PHE A 124 -23.85 17.61 -16.70
CA PHE A 124 -22.41 17.51 -16.86
C PHE A 124 -22.10 16.81 -18.19
N ASN A 125 -21.43 17.52 -19.09
CA ASN A 125 -21.00 17.02 -20.39
C ASN A 125 -19.48 17.16 -20.50
N ARG A 126 -18.77 16.29 -19.79
CA ARG A 126 -17.30 16.23 -19.75
C ARG A 126 -16.78 14.85 -20.15
N ALA A 127 -15.67 14.84 -20.87
CA ALA A 127 -15.03 13.61 -21.33
C ALA A 127 -14.08 13.00 -20.29
N ASP A 128 -13.61 13.81 -19.35
CA ASP A 128 -12.74 13.41 -18.23
C ASP A 128 -13.51 13.25 -16.92
N ASP A 129 -12.86 12.61 -15.96
CA ASP A 129 -13.41 12.36 -14.64
C ASP A 129 -13.37 13.62 -13.78
N ILE A 130 -14.50 13.96 -13.13
CA ILE A 130 -14.60 15.11 -12.23
C ILE A 130 -15.20 14.70 -10.89
N THR A 131 -14.70 15.32 -9.81
CA THR A 131 -15.20 15.10 -8.45
C THR A 131 -15.91 16.32 -7.91
N LEU A 132 -17.14 16.13 -7.43
CA LEU A 132 -17.95 17.17 -6.82
C LEU A 132 -18.19 16.85 -5.35
N ALA A 133 -17.70 17.74 -4.49
CA ALA A 133 -17.97 17.73 -3.05
C ALA A 133 -19.20 18.59 -2.67
N ASN A 134 -19.87 19.18 -3.67
CA ASN A 134 -21.02 20.05 -3.46
C ASN A 134 -22.19 19.27 -2.82
N VAL A 135 -22.90 19.93 -1.89
CA VAL A 135 -24.18 19.44 -1.36
C VAL A 135 -25.29 19.86 -2.31
N PHE A 136 -26.12 18.91 -2.74
CA PHE A 136 -27.22 19.12 -3.67
C PHE A 136 -28.56 19.27 -2.96
N SER A 137 -29.44 20.12 -3.49
CA SER A 137 -30.82 20.32 -3.03
C SER A 137 -31.70 20.82 -4.18
N GLY A 138 -33.02 20.86 -3.96
CA GLY A 138 -33.99 21.35 -4.95
C GLY A 138 -34.74 20.23 -5.67
N THR A 139 -35.62 20.60 -6.60
CA THR A 139 -36.54 19.67 -7.29
C THR A 139 -36.16 19.35 -8.73
N GLY A 140 -35.04 19.88 -9.21
CA GLY A 140 -34.56 19.76 -10.58
C GLY A 140 -33.88 18.43 -10.89
N THR A 141 -33.47 18.27 -12.15
CA THR A 141 -32.86 17.04 -12.67
C THR A 141 -31.36 17.21 -12.84
N LEU A 142 -30.57 16.33 -12.21
CA LEU A 142 -29.14 16.20 -12.48
C LEU A 142 -28.92 15.22 -13.64
N ILE A 143 -28.12 15.57 -14.64
CA ILE A 143 -27.87 14.72 -15.81
C ILE A 143 -26.36 14.54 -16.03
N GLN A 144 -25.87 13.30 -16.05
CA GLN A 144 -24.56 12.97 -16.61
C GLN A 144 -24.71 12.63 -18.09
N LYS A 145 -24.13 13.48 -18.96
CA LYS A 145 -24.16 13.37 -20.43
C LYS A 145 -22.81 13.04 -21.04
N GLY A 146 -21.73 13.38 -20.34
CA GLY A 146 -20.37 13.18 -20.81
C GLY A 146 -19.89 11.74 -20.66
N THR A 147 -18.84 11.38 -21.40
CA THR A 147 -18.24 10.04 -21.35
C THR A 147 -17.38 9.81 -20.11
N GLY A 148 -16.94 10.86 -19.42
CA GLY A 148 -16.15 10.76 -18.19
C GLY A 148 -16.98 10.30 -16.98
N ALA A 149 -16.31 10.08 -15.86
CA ALA A 149 -16.95 9.77 -14.59
C ALA A 149 -17.30 11.04 -13.79
N LEU A 150 -18.53 11.09 -13.27
CA LEU A 150 -18.97 12.08 -12.30
C LEU A 150 -18.96 11.47 -10.90
N ASN A 151 -18.01 11.90 -10.08
CA ASN A 151 -17.76 11.43 -8.73
C ASN A 151 -18.48 12.32 -7.71
N LEU A 152 -19.63 11.89 -7.20
CA LEU A 152 -20.47 12.67 -6.29
C LEU A 152 -20.14 12.34 -4.82
N THR A 153 -19.45 13.25 -4.12
CA THR A 153 -19.00 13.04 -2.72
C THR A 153 -19.72 13.89 -1.69
N GLY A 154 -20.54 14.87 -2.10
CA GLY A 154 -21.26 15.77 -1.19
C GLY A 154 -22.70 15.37 -0.84
N GLY A 155 -23.35 14.52 -1.65
CA GLY A 155 -24.71 14.03 -1.37
C GLY A 155 -25.77 15.15 -1.34
N GLY A 156 -26.87 14.91 -0.61
CA GLY A 156 -27.85 15.94 -0.26
C GLY A 156 -29.32 15.55 -0.47
N ALA A 157 -30.17 16.57 -0.54
CA ALA A 157 -31.63 16.46 -0.59
C ALA A 157 -32.23 16.89 -1.94
N LEU A 158 -31.49 16.69 -3.05
CA LEU A 158 -32.04 16.80 -4.40
C LEU A 158 -33.17 15.78 -4.53
N SER A 159 -34.38 16.24 -4.85
CA SER A 159 -35.57 15.38 -4.93
C SER A 159 -35.99 15.03 -6.36
N GLY A 160 -35.47 15.74 -7.37
CA GLY A 160 -35.63 15.33 -8.75
C GLY A 160 -34.64 14.23 -9.13
N ASP A 161 -34.84 13.65 -10.32
CA ASP A 161 -34.07 12.50 -10.77
C ASP A 161 -32.60 12.87 -11.04
N THR A 162 -31.72 11.91 -10.79
CA THR A 162 -30.35 11.91 -11.34
C THR A 162 -30.30 10.94 -12.50
N VAL A 163 -30.15 11.46 -13.72
CA VAL A 163 -30.14 10.69 -14.96
C VAL A 163 -28.71 10.49 -15.43
N VAL A 164 -28.33 9.25 -15.71
CA VAL A 164 -27.05 8.88 -16.32
C VAL A 164 -27.31 8.47 -17.76
N GLU A 165 -27.09 9.40 -18.70
CA GLU A 165 -27.28 9.18 -20.14
C GLU A 165 -26.03 8.56 -20.79
N ALA A 166 -24.84 8.87 -20.27
CA ALA A 166 -23.55 8.33 -20.73
C ALA A 166 -22.52 8.28 -19.60
N GLY A 167 -21.38 7.65 -19.86
CA GLY A 167 -20.26 7.61 -18.92
C GLY A 167 -20.58 6.88 -17.61
N ARG A 168 -20.05 7.41 -16.50
CA ARG A 168 -20.21 6.83 -15.17
C ARG A 168 -20.65 7.88 -14.17
N VAL A 169 -21.52 7.52 -13.24
CA VAL A 169 -21.71 8.25 -11.98
C VAL A 169 -21.28 7.36 -10.82
N ASN A 170 -20.46 7.90 -9.92
CA ASN A 170 -20.10 7.23 -8.67
C ASN A 170 -20.74 7.96 -7.49
N VAL A 171 -21.51 7.22 -6.68
CA VAL A 171 -22.18 7.73 -5.48
C VAL A 171 -21.29 7.50 -4.27
N GLY A 172 -20.73 8.58 -3.74
CA GLY A 172 -19.90 8.56 -2.55
C GLY A 172 -20.64 8.26 -1.25
N PRO A 173 -19.94 8.37 -0.12
CA PRO A 173 -20.45 7.94 1.18
C PRO A 173 -21.56 8.85 1.74
N THR A 174 -21.72 10.06 1.21
CA THR A 174 -22.76 11.00 1.63
C THR A 174 -24.08 10.70 0.87
N PRO A 175 -25.19 10.42 1.58
CA PRO A 175 -26.42 10.00 0.92
C PRO A 175 -27.09 11.05 0.04
N PHE A 176 -27.69 10.60 -1.06
CA PHE A 176 -28.74 11.34 -1.78
C PHE A 176 -30.11 10.88 -1.27
N THR A 177 -30.68 11.60 -0.31
CA THR A 177 -31.82 11.09 0.48
C THR A 177 -33.17 11.18 -0.25
N ALA A 178 -33.24 11.88 -1.39
CA ALA A 178 -34.51 12.12 -2.09
C ALA A 178 -34.47 11.87 -3.61
N SER A 179 -33.28 11.65 -4.20
CA SER A 179 -33.12 11.49 -5.65
C SER A 179 -33.24 10.04 -6.09
N THR A 180 -33.97 9.81 -7.19
CA THR A 180 -33.96 8.53 -7.92
C THR A 180 -32.90 8.59 -9.02
N PHE A 181 -31.99 7.62 -9.02
CA PHE A 181 -30.95 7.51 -10.04
C PHE A 181 -31.45 6.65 -11.19
N ARG A 182 -31.57 7.20 -12.40
CA ARG A 182 -31.92 6.47 -13.62
C ARG A 182 -30.68 6.24 -14.47
N VAL A 183 -30.37 4.99 -14.80
CA VAL A 183 -29.17 4.62 -15.57
C VAL A 183 -29.58 4.09 -16.94
N ASP A 184 -29.28 4.85 -17.99
CA ASP A 184 -29.67 4.51 -19.36
C ASP A 184 -28.66 3.59 -20.05
N ALA A 185 -29.06 3.02 -21.18
CA ALA A 185 -28.22 2.16 -21.99
C ALA A 185 -26.90 2.84 -22.38
N GLY A 186 -25.77 2.14 -22.15
CA GLY A 186 -24.43 2.67 -22.38
C GLY A 186 -23.83 3.44 -21.20
N ALA A 187 -24.60 3.70 -20.13
CA ALA A 187 -24.13 4.33 -18.92
C ALA A 187 -23.90 3.34 -17.77
N SER A 188 -23.19 3.80 -16.73
CA SER A 188 -22.91 3.02 -15.53
C SER A 188 -23.08 3.81 -14.23
N LEU A 189 -23.55 3.13 -13.20
CA LEU A 189 -23.54 3.60 -11.81
C LEU A 189 -22.53 2.78 -11.01
N GLY A 190 -21.77 3.43 -10.13
CA GLY A 190 -20.92 2.79 -9.13
C GLY A 190 -21.02 3.50 -7.79
N THR A 191 -20.35 2.97 -6.78
CA THR A 191 -20.20 3.63 -5.47
C THR A 191 -18.75 4.06 -5.20
N SER A 192 -17.80 3.49 -5.95
CA SER A 192 -16.38 3.79 -5.87
C SER A 192 -16.04 5.22 -6.28
N VAL A 193 -15.74 6.09 -5.31
CA VAL A 193 -15.21 7.44 -5.59
C VAL A 193 -13.68 7.53 -5.40
N ALA A 194 -13.04 6.42 -5.03
CA ALA A 194 -11.59 6.28 -4.82
C ALA A 194 -11.17 4.80 -5.02
N ALA A 195 -9.88 4.50 -4.96
CA ALA A 195 -9.36 3.12 -5.08
C ALA A 195 -9.87 2.13 -3.99
N ALA A 196 -10.64 2.58 -2.98
CA ALA A 196 -11.16 1.77 -1.89
C ALA A 196 -12.67 1.48 -2.00
N ASN A 197 -13.08 0.27 -1.64
CA ASN A 197 -14.47 -0.22 -1.60
C ASN A 197 -15.35 0.66 -0.70
N SER A 198 -16.61 0.88 -1.10
CA SER A 198 -17.46 1.93 -0.52
C SER A 198 -18.95 1.66 -0.62
N THR A 199 -19.72 2.22 0.32
CA THR A 199 -21.18 2.19 0.31
C THR A 199 -21.76 3.52 -0.17
N GLY A 200 -22.55 3.49 -1.24
CA GLY A 200 -23.34 4.62 -1.72
C GLY A 200 -24.79 4.52 -1.26
N THR A 201 -25.47 5.64 -1.05
CA THR A 201 -26.90 5.66 -0.63
C THR A 201 -27.73 6.61 -1.48
N VAL A 202 -28.84 6.11 -2.02
CA VAL A 202 -29.80 6.86 -2.86
C VAL A 202 -31.25 6.63 -2.40
N SER A 203 -32.18 7.50 -2.82
CA SER A 203 -33.61 7.29 -2.58
C SER A 203 -34.14 6.15 -3.46
N GLY A 204 -33.92 6.26 -4.77
CA GLY A 204 -34.33 5.26 -5.76
C GLY A 204 -33.21 4.90 -6.73
N LEU A 205 -33.31 3.71 -7.33
CA LEU A 205 -32.48 3.26 -8.45
C LEU A 205 -33.37 2.68 -9.54
N ASN A 206 -33.32 3.27 -10.74
CA ASN A 206 -33.93 2.76 -11.95
C ASN A 206 -32.86 2.35 -12.97
N LEU A 207 -32.69 1.05 -13.18
CA LEU A 207 -31.85 0.50 -14.23
C LEU A 207 -32.65 0.40 -15.54
N ASN A 208 -32.31 1.24 -16.51
CA ASN A 208 -33.04 1.42 -17.77
C ASN A 208 -32.17 1.05 -18.98
N GLY A 209 -31.62 -0.16 -18.97
CA GLY A 209 -30.71 -0.63 -20.02
C GLY A 209 -29.23 -0.39 -19.71
N GLY A 210 -28.93 0.41 -18.68
CA GLY A 210 -27.58 0.68 -18.22
C GLY A 210 -26.99 -0.42 -17.33
N SER A 211 -25.87 -0.10 -16.67
CA SER A 211 -25.15 -1.02 -15.79
C SER A 211 -24.93 -0.47 -14.37
N ALA A 212 -24.78 -1.37 -13.41
CA ALA A 212 -24.26 -1.06 -12.07
C ALA A 212 -22.98 -1.84 -11.82
N SER A 213 -21.93 -1.18 -11.32
CA SER A 213 -20.60 -1.76 -11.10
C SER A 213 -20.26 -1.86 -9.62
N PHE A 214 -19.76 -3.01 -9.18
CA PHE A 214 -19.38 -3.27 -7.80
C PHE A 214 -18.02 -3.96 -7.71
N ARG A 215 -17.12 -3.46 -6.86
CA ARG A 215 -15.92 -4.20 -6.46
C ARG A 215 -16.22 -5.20 -5.34
N LEU A 216 -15.69 -6.41 -5.46
CA LEU A 216 -15.88 -7.50 -4.51
C LEU A 216 -14.60 -7.77 -3.74
N ASN A 217 -14.66 -7.73 -2.42
CA ASN A 217 -13.57 -8.12 -1.54
C ASN A 217 -14.15 -8.75 -0.25
N PRO A 218 -13.62 -9.89 0.24
CA PRO A 218 -14.09 -10.52 1.47
C PRO A 218 -14.08 -9.61 2.71
N THR A 219 -13.17 -8.63 2.74
CA THR A 219 -13.06 -7.68 3.86
C THR A 219 -14.05 -6.53 3.76
N LEU A 220 -14.20 -5.94 2.58
CA LEU A 220 -15.11 -4.83 2.33
C LEU A 220 -15.46 -4.75 0.83
N SER A 221 -16.72 -4.98 0.47
CA SER A 221 -17.20 -4.82 -0.91
C SER A 221 -17.88 -3.48 -1.15
N ASP A 222 -17.95 -3.07 -2.41
CA ASP A 222 -18.86 -2.00 -2.81
C ASP A 222 -20.31 -2.43 -2.59
N LYS A 223 -21.15 -1.47 -2.19
CA LYS A 223 -22.56 -1.70 -1.92
C LYS A 223 -23.39 -0.45 -2.19
N LEU A 224 -24.57 -0.61 -2.76
CA LEU A 224 -25.54 0.48 -2.91
C LEU A 224 -26.73 0.26 -1.98
N VAL A 225 -27.16 1.31 -1.30
CA VAL A 225 -28.36 1.29 -0.45
C VAL A 225 -29.46 2.13 -1.10
N VAL A 226 -30.59 1.50 -1.42
CA VAL A 226 -31.79 2.14 -1.95
C VAL A 226 -32.82 2.25 -0.85
N THR A 227 -33.11 3.49 -0.44
CA THR A 227 -33.84 3.76 0.80
C THR A 227 -35.35 3.83 0.63
N ALA A 228 -35.87 4.23 -0.53
CA ALA A 228 -37.31 4.30 -0.77
C ALA A 228 -37.93 2.90 -0.91
N THR A 229 -39.11 2.70 -0.34
CA THR A 229 -39.88 1.47 -0.51
C THR A 229 -40.37 1.33 -1.94
N GLY A 230 -40.02 0.21 -2.59
CA GLY A 230 -40.22 0.00 -4.02
C GLY A 230 -39.28 0.84 -4.89
N GLY A 231 -38.21 1.40 -4.31
CA GLY A 231 -37.30 2.33 -4.97
C GLY A 231 -36.33 1.68 -5.96
N LEU A 232 -36.17 0.35 -5.95
CA LEU A 232 -35.36 -0.38 -6.93
C LEU A 232 -36.23 -0.88 -8.08
N SER A 233 -35.97 -0.41 -9.30
CA SER A 233 -36.66 -0.85 -10.51
C SER A 233 -35.71 -1.21 -11.65
N VAL A 234 -36.06 -2.22 -12.43
CA VAL A 234 -35.35 -2.62 -13.65
C VAL A 234 -36.32 -2.49 -14.82
N THR A 235 -36.24 -1.36 -15.51
CA THR A 235 -37.19 -0.97 -16.57
C THR A 235 -36.89 -1.68 -17.88
N ALA A 236 -35.61 -1.84 -18.20
CA ALA A 236 -35.11 -2.58 -19.36
C ALA A 236 -33.96 -3.50 -18.93
N PRO A 237 -33.63 -4.55 -19.71
CA PRO A 237 -32.55 -5.48 -19.37
C PRO A 237 -31.25 -4.74 -19.09
N SER A 238 -30.67 -4.97 -17.92
CA SER A 238 -29.56 -4.20 -17.37
C SER A 238 -28.47 -5.10 -16.81
N GLN A 239 -27.26 -4.56 -16.76
CA GLN A 239 -26.07 -5.35 -16.45
C GLN A 239 -25.54 -5.05 -15.05
N ILE A 240 -25.06 -6.07 -14.37
CA ILE A 240 -24.27 -5.98 -13.16
C ILE A 240 -22.83 -6.34 -13.53
N SER A 241 -21.93 -5.37 -13.37
CA SER A 241 -20.49 -5.54 -13.57
C SER A 241 -19.82 -5.75 -12.22
N LEU A 242 -18.94 -6.74 -12.15
CA LEU A 242 -18.24 -7.14 -10.93
C LEU A 242 -16.75 -7.04 -11.14
N ILE A 243 -16.05 -6.43 -10.17
CA ILE A 243 -14.60 -6.28 -10.20
C ILE A 243 -14.06 -6.96 -8.93
N PRO A 244 -13.55 -8.19 -9.02
CA PRO A 244 -12.85 -8.80 -7.89
C PRO A 244 -11.68 -7.90 -7.48
N THR A 245 -11.48 -7.70 -6.18
CA THR A 245 -10.39 -6.87 -5.62
C THR A 245 -9.73 -7.55 -4.42
N GLY A 246 -10.06 -8.82 -4.20
CA GLY A 246 -9.51 -9.68 -3.16
C GLY A 246 -9.74 -11.14 -3.53
N GLN A 247 -9.21 -12.05 -2.70
CA GLN A 247 -9.33 -13.49 -2.92
C GLN A 247 -10.76 -13.96 -2.68
N LEU A 248 -11.47 -14.34 -3.75
CA LEU A 248 -12.84 -14.86 -3.67
C LEU A 248 -12.84 -16.39 -3.59
N GLN A 249 -13.80 -16.95 -2.86
CA GLN A 249 -13.99 -18.38 -2.70
C GLN A 249 -15.38 -18.83 -3.17
N VAL A 250 -15.49 -20.09 -3.58
CA VAL A 250 -16.79 -20.68 -3.95
C VAL A 250 -17.73 -20.63 -2.76
N ASN A 251 -18.97 -20.19 -3.02
CA ASN A 251 -20.02 -19.90 -2.04
C ASN A 251 -19.90 -18.60 -1.25
N ASP A 252 -18.88 -17.76 -1.49
CA ASP A 252 -18.92 -16.38 -0.99
C ASP A 252 -20.17 -15.67 -1.51
N VAL A 253 -20.81 -14.88 -0.64
CA VAL A 253 -22.00 -14.10 -0.96
C VAL A 253 -21.74 -12.64 -0.61
N PHE A 254 -21.89 -11.76 -1.59
CA PHE A 254 -21.68 -10.33 -1.43
C PHE A 254 -22.98 -9.55 -1.66
N PRO A 255 -23.42 -8.72 -0.69
CA PRO A 255 -24.55 -7.82 -0.90
C PRO A 255 -24.15 -6.70 -1.88
N LEU A 256 -24.89 -6.57 -2.97
CA LEU A 256 -24.66 -5.52 -3.97
C LEU A 256 -25.59 -4.33 -3.76
N ILE A 257 -26.90 -4.61 -3.66
CA ILE A 257 -27.94 -3.58 -3.55
C ILE A 257 -28.89 -3.94 -2.42
N ASP A 258 -28.92 -3.13 -1.36
CA ASP A 258 -30.02 -3.16 -0.40
C ASP A 258 -31.21 -2.41 -0.96
N TYR A 259 -32.41 -2.96 -0.79
CA TYR A 259 -33.65 -2.32 -1.18
C TYR A 259 -34.75 -2.58 -0.15
N SER A 260 -35.93 -1.96 -0.32
CA SER A 260 -37.12 -2.31 0.45
C SER A 260 -38.34 -2.44 -0.46
N GLY A 261 -39.32 -3.26 -0.09
CA GLY A 261 -40.46 -3.58 -0.95
C GLY A 261 -40.11 -4.61 -2.02
N THR A 262 -40.63 -4.45 -3.24
CA THR A 262 -40.39 -5.35 -4.38
C THR A 262 -39.54 -4.66 -5.45
N ILE A 263 -38.72 -5.44 -6.18
CA ILE A 263 -38.02 -4.94 -7.36
C ILE A 263 -39.04 -4.68 -8.48
N GLY A 264 -39.21 -3.41 -8.85
CA GLY A 264 -40.17 -2.95 -9.86
C GLY A 264 -39.60 -2.94 -11.29
N GLY A 265 -40.32 -2.28 -12.20
CA GLY A 265 -39.96 -2.17 -13.61
C GLY A 265 -40.40 -3.36 -14.46
N ALA A 266 -40.49 -3.17 -15.78
CA ALA A 266 -41.05 -4.17 -16.70
C ALA A 266 -40.22 -5.44 -16.79
N SER A 267 -38.89 -5.36 -16.61
CA SER A 267 -38.00 -6.53 -16.61
C SER A 267 -37.80 -7.13 -15.21
N GLY A 268 -37.95 -6.33 -14.15
CA GLY A 268 -37.77 -6.75 -12.77
C GLY A 268 -36.39 -7.39 -12.51
N PHE A 269 -36.27 -8.20 -11.46
CA PHE A 269 -35.01 -8.91 -11.16
C PHE A 269 -34.52 -9.80 -12.32
N ALA A 270 -35.43 -10.42 -13.06
CA ALA A 270 -35.09 -11.28 -14.20
C ALA A 270 -34.45 -10.50 -15.38
N GLY A 271 -34.57 -9.17 -15.39
CA GLY A 271 -33.89 -8.28 -16.32
C GLY A 271 -32.42 -8.03 -15.99
N LEU A 272 -31.93 -8.46 -14.82
CA LEU A 272 -30.53 -8.30 -14.45
C LEU A 272 -29.70 -9.45 -15.00
N SER A 273 -28.62 -9.12 -15.69
CA SER A 273 -27.60 -10.08 -16.12
C SER A 273 -26.23 -9.67 -15.61
N LEU A 274 -25.33 -10.64 -15.48
CA LEU A 274 -23.93 -10.37 -15.21
C LEU A 274 -23.22 -10.05 -16.52
N VAL A 275 -22.29 -9.10 -16.49
CA VAL A 275 -21.41 -8.85 -17.64
C VAL A 275 -20.49 -10.05 -17.85
N ALA A 276 -20.61 -10.72 -18.99
CA ALA A 276 -19.63 -11.69 -19.44
C ALA A 276 -18.40 -10.94 -19.96
N GLY A 277 -17.42 -10.67 -19.12
CA GLY A 277 -16.23 -9.92 -19.54
C GLY A 277 -15.16 -9.71 -18.48
N GLY A 278 -15.28 -10.34 -17.32
CA GLY A 278 -14.21 -10.38 -16.33
C GLY A 278 -13.34 -11.62 -16.48
N ASN A 279 -12.54 -11.85 -15.44
CA ASN A 279 -11.76 -13.06 -15.25
C ASN A 279 -12.66 -14.33 -15.42
N PRO A 280 -12.39 -15.20 -16.42
CA PRO A 280 -13.23 -16.35 -16.74
C PRO A 280 -13.13 -17.49 -15.71
N HIS A 281 -12.13 -17.45 -14.83
CA HIS A 281 -11.94 -18.42 -13.75
C HIS A 281 -12.83 -18.15 -12.54
N LEU A 282 -13.50 -16.99 -12.52
CA LEU A 282 -14.49 -16.61 -11.53
C LEU A 282 -15.89 -16.59 -12.18
N THR A 283 -16.81 -17.39 -11.65
CA THR A 283 -18.22 -17.33 -12.08
C THR A 283 -19.13 -17.01 -10.92
N PHE A 284 -20.24 -16.37 -11.26
CA PHE A 284 -21.16 -15.80 -10.30
C PHE A 284 -22.61 -16.07 -10.69
N THR A 285 -23.49 -16.00 -9.70
CA THR A 285 -24.94 -15.96 -9.90
C THR A 285 -25.54 -14.82 -9.09
N LEU A 286 -26.49 -14.10 -9.68
CA LEU A 286 -27.28 -13.10 -8.95
C LEU A 286 -28.34 -13.83 -8.13
N VAL A 287 -28.54 -13.36 -6.90
CA VAL A 287 -29.54 -13.88 -5.98
C VAL A 287 -30.44 -12.74 -5.54
N ASN A 288 -31.74 -12.89 -5.78
CA ASN A 288 -32.75 -12.03 -5.19
C ASN A 288 -33.06 -12.53 -3.78
N ASN A 289 -32.33 -12.02 -2.80
CA ASN A 289 -32.50 -12.41 -1.41
C ASN A 289 -33.61 -11.57 -0.77
N THR A 290 -34.85 -12.04 -0.96
CA THR A 290 -36.07 -11.38 -0.47
C THR A 290 -36.21 -11.41 1.05
N THR A 291 -35.51 -12.31 1.76
CA THR A 291 -35.52 -12.38 3.23
C THR A 291 -34.76 -11.21 3.83
N ASP A 292 -33.58 -10.93 3.28
CA ASP A 292 -32.70 -9.84 3.74
C ASP A 292 -32.89 -8.55 2.93
N THR A 293 -33.84 -8.55 1.99
CA THR A 293 -34.16 -7.41 1.10
C THR A 293 -32.96 -6.88 0.33
N ARG A 294 -32.22 -7.79 -0.32
CA ARG A 294 -30.98 -7.47 -1.04
C ARG A 294 -30.86 -8.21 -2.37
N VAL A 295 -30.22 -7.56 -3.33
CA VAL A 295 -29.61 -8.22 -4.48
C VAL A 295 -28.21 -8.61 -4.07
N ASP A 296 -27.99 -9.92 -3.95
CA ASP A 296 -26.68 -10.50 -3.68
C ASP A 296 -26.05 -11.00 -4.98
N VAL A 297 -24.74 -11.17 -4.94
CA VAL A 297 -24.03 -12.07 -5.85
C VAL A 297 -23.41 -13.21 -5.06
N LYS A 298 -23.57 -14.43 -5.57
CA LYS A 298 -22.93 -15.64 -5.05
C LYS A 298 -21.84 -16.10 -6.02
N VAL A 299 -20.64 -16.34 -5.51
CA VAL A 299 -19.54 -16.97 -6.25
C VAL A 299 -19.88 -18.45 -6.46
N THR A 300 -19.95 -18.89 -7.71
CA THR A 300 -20.26 -20.28 -8.09
C THR A 300 -19.04 -21.07 -8.52
N ASN A 301 -18.01 -20.40 -9.05
CA ASN A 301 -16.71 -21.00 -9.33
C ASN A 301 -15.61 -20.00 -9.00
N ALA A 302 -14.52 -20.50 -8.44
CA ALA A 302 -13.26 -19.78 -8.28
C ALA A 302 -12.14 -20.78 -8.49
N ASP A 303 -11.63 -20.85 -9.72
CA ASP A 303 -10.55 -21.76 -10.08
C ASP A 303 -9.20 -21.21 -9.66
N THR A 304 -8.21 -22.08 -9.56
CA THR A 304 -6.80 -21.72 -9.33
C THR A 304 -6.01 -22.06 -10.58
N LEU A 305 -5.17 -21.14 -11.04
CA LEU A 305 -4.19 -21.43 -12.08
C LEU A 305 -2.95 -22.08 -11.48
N ILE A 306 -2.52 -23.19 -12.08
CA ILE A 306 -1.34 -23.95 -11.71
C ILE A 306 -0.26 -23.69 -12.74
N TRP A 307 0.90 -23.23 -12.29
CA TRP A 307 2.06 -23.07 -13.15
C TRP A 307 2.52 -24.41 -13.70
N GLN A 308 2.79 -24.45 -15.00
CA GLN A 308 3.40 -25.59 -15.68
C GLN A 308 4.79 -25.23 -16.21
N GLY A 309 5.00 -24.00 -16.70
CA GLY A 309 6.31 -23.54 -17.19
C GLY A 309 6.94 -24.43 -18.25
N ASN A 310 6.18 -25.28 -18.93
CA ASN A 310 6.70 -26.30 -19.84
C ASN A 310 6.86 -25.79 -21.27
N VAL A 311 6.55 -24.51 -21.50
CA VAL A 311 6.69 -23.82 -22.79
C VAL A 311 7.90 -22.89 -22.74
N ASN A 312 7.88 -21.91 -21.83
CA ASN A 312 8.90 -20.88 -21.67
C ASN A 312 8.90 -20.37 -20.21
N GLU A 313 9.68 -19.33 -19.92
CA GLU A 313 9.78 -18.68 -18.61
C GLU A 313 8.71 -17.62 -18.33
N TYR A 314 7.88 -17.22 -19.30
CA TYR A 314 7.02 -16.05 -19.15
C TYR A 314 5.75 -16.34 -18.35
N TRP A 315 5.40 -15.40 -17.48
CA TRP A 315 4.09 -15.37 -16.84
C TRP A 315 3.05 -14.94 -17.87
N ASP A 316 2.43 -15.90 -18.58
CA ASP A 316 1.48 -15.57 -19.65
C ASP A 316 0.25 -14.84 -19.10
N GLU A 317 0.19 -13.51 -19.27
CA GLU A 317 -0.97 -12.69 -18.99
C GLU A 317 -1.81 -12.45 -20.25
N GLN A 318 -3.10 -12.15 -20.07
CA GLN A 318 -4.05 -11.94 -21.15
C GLN A 318 -3.58 -10.92 -22.21
N ASN A 319 -2.77 -9.94 -21.83
CA ASN A 319 -2.48 -8.75 -22.64
C ASN A 319 -1.16 -8.81 -23.41
N THR A 320 -0.26 -9.76 -23.12
CA THR A 320 1.13 -9.70 -23.64
C THR A 320 1.56 -10.92 -24.46
N GLU A 321 0.88 -12.07 -24.40
CA GLU A 321 1.26 -13.26 -25.17
C GLU A 321 0.14 -13.78 -26.09
N GLN A 322 0.41 -13.77 -27.41
CA GLN A 322 -0.45 -14.31 -28.49
C GLN A 322 0.20 -15.49 -29.22
N ASP A 323 1.31 -16.05 -28.73
CA ASP A 323 2.00 -17.14 -29.44
C ASP A 323 1.23 -18.48 -29.41
N GLY A 324 0.20 -18.57 -28.56
CA GLY A 324 -0.75 -19.68 -28.47
C GLY A 324 -0.34 -20.81 -27.52
N THR A 325 0.76 -20.67 -26.77
CA THR A 325 1.27 -21.70 -25.86
C THR A 325 1.41 -21.18 -24.44
N LEU A 326 0.46 -21.54 -23.57
CA LEU A 326 0.28 -20.97 -22.23
C LEU A 326 0.92 -21.86 -21.14
N ASN A 327 1.63 -21.26 -20.20
CA ASN A 327 2.24 -21.95 -19.05
C ASN A 327 1.27 -22.17 -17.88
N TRP A 328 0.10 -21.52 -17.86
CA TRP A 328 -0.90 -21.73 -16.82
C TRP A 328 -1.94 -22.77 -17.23
N LYS A 329 -2.35 -23.60 -16.27
CA LYS A 329 -3.52 -24.47 -16.40
C LYS A 329 -4.46 -24.33 -15.23
N THR A 330 -5.75 -24.33 -15.50
CA THR A 330 -6.80 -24.40 -14.48
C THR A 330 -6.69 -25.67 -13.63
N ALA A 331 -6.86 -25.54 -12.32
CA ALA A 331 -6.80 -26.68 -11.40
C ALA A 331 -8.01 -27.60 -11.55
N SER A 332 -9.18 -27.07 -11.92
CA SER A 332 -10.42 -27.85 -11.99
C SER A 332 -10.43 -28.88 -13.13
N ASN A 333 -9.87 -28.53 -14.29
CA ASN A 333 -9.98 -29.34 -15.51
C ASN A 333 -8.70 -29.40 -16.35
N ASN A 334 -7.56 -28.88 -15.86
CA ASN A 334 -6.25 -28.92 -16.51
C ASN A 334 -6.23 -28.28 -17.92
N GLN A 335 -7.07 -27.27 -18.13
CA GLN A 335 -7.17 -26.53 -19.37
C GLN A 335 -6.14 -25.40 -19.38
N ALA A 336 -5.38 -25.27 -20.47
CA ALA A 336 -4.47 -24.15 -20.66
C ALA A 336 -5.26 -22.82 -20.73
N SER A 337 -4.79 -21.80 -20.03
CA SER A 337 -5.44 -20.49 -19.95
C SER A 337 -4.40 -19.39 -19.70
N PRO A 338 -4.55 -18.15 -20.18
CA PRO A 338 -3.71 -17.05 -19.70
C PRO A 338 -4.12 -16.65 -18.28
N PHE A 339 -3.24 -15.96 -17.59
CA PHE A 339 -3.54 -15.25 -16.36
C PHE A 339 -4.41 -14.02 -16.64
N TYR A 340 -5.46 -13.86 -15.85
CA TYR A 340 -6.29 -12.66 -15.79
C TYR A 340 -6.10 -11.98 -14.43
N ASP A 341 -6.27 -10.67 -14.39
CA ASP A 341 -6.27 -9.93 -13.14
C ASP A 341 -7.20 -10.59 -12.11
N TYR A 342 -6.72 -10.58 -10.87
CA TYR A 342 -7.31 -11.16 -9.69
C TYR A 342 -7.40 -12.69 -9.71
N ASP A 343 -6.73 -13.37 -10.65
CA ASP A 343 -6.59 -14.82 -10.58
C ASP A 343 -5.85 -15.25 -9.30
N LYS A 344 -6.27 -16.39 -8.78
CA LYS A 344 -5.49 -17.14 -7.81
C LYS A 344 -4.52 -18.02 -8.57
N VAL A 345 -3.23 -17.91 -8.26
CA VAL A 345 -2.18 -18.71 -8.89
C VAL A 345 -1.42 -19.55 -7.87
N ARG A 346 -0.95 -20.72 -8.29
CA ARG A 346 -0.17 -21.62 -7.46
C ARG A 346 0.96 -22.31 -8.24
N PHE A 347 2.16 -22.25 -7.70
CA PHE A 347 3.32 -23.02 -8.14
C PHE A 347 3.38 -24.34 -7.38
N THR A 348 3.50 -25.46 -8.07
CA THR A 348 3.50 -26.81 -7.46
C THR A 348 4.60 -27.70 -8.04
N ASP A 349 4.71 -28.92 -7.52
CA ASP A 349 5.53 -30.01 -8.06
C ASP A 349 4.81 -30.77 -9.19
N ALA A 350 3.98 -30.09 -10.00
CA ALA A 350 3.26 -30.73 -11.08
C ALA A 350 4.22 -31.49 -12.00
N ALA A 351 3.85 -32.71 -12.39
CA ALA A 351 4.68 -33.51 -13.28
C ALA A 351 4.88 -32.76 -14.62
N GLY A 352 6.15 -32.54 -14.98
CA GLY A 352 6.51 -31.83 -16.21
C GLY A 352 6.66 -30.32 -16.06
N VAL A 353 6.82 -29.78 -14.84
CA VAL A 353 7.29 -28.39 -14.68
C VAL A 353 8.61 -28.21 -15.43
N GLY A 354 8.61 -27.34 -16.45
CA GLY A 354 9.76 -27.14 -17.33
C GLY A 354 10.71 -26.04 -16.84
N ASN A 355 10.15 -24.88 -16.51
CA ASN A 355 10.87 -23.68 -16.10
C ASN A 355 10.46 -23.26 -14.70
N THR A 356 11.46 -23.05 -13.85
CA THR A 356 11.28 -22.52 -12.50
C THR A 356 11.83 -21.10 -12.36
N ASP A 357 12.55 -20.61 -13.36
CA ASP A 357 12.75 -19.18 -13.55
C ASP A 357 11.51 -18.63 -14.27
N VAL A 358 10.86 -17.64 -13.66
CA VAL A 358 9.58 -17.09 -14.09
C VAL A 358 9.74 -15.59 -14.30
N PHE A 359 9.52 -15.13 -15.53
CA PHE A 359 9.68 -13.75 -15.93
C PHE A 359 8.32 -13.07 -16.04
N LEU A 360 8.11 -12.02 -15.25
CA LEU A 360 6.90 -11.22 -15.25
C LEU A 360 7.09 -10.02 -16.17
N PHE A 361 6.11 -9.77 -17.03
CA PHE A 361 6.11 -8.63 -17.95
C PHE A 361 4.72 -8.00 -17.94
N GLY A 362 4.64 -6.71 -17.63
CA GLY A 362 3.38 -6.00 -17.47
C GLY A 362 2.95 -5.83 -16.02
N GLU A 363 1.72 -5.36 -15.83
CA GLU A 363 1.14 -5.15 -14.52
C GLU A 363 0.50 -6.44 -14.01
N ILE A 364 1.14 -7.10 -13.04
CA ILE A 364 0.70 -8.42 -12.54
C ILE A 364 -0.12 -8.25 -11.25
N ILE A 365 -1.45 -8.37 -11.34
CA ILE A 365 -2.38 -8.18 -10.22
C ILE A 365 -3.11 -9.48 -9.82
N PRO A 366 -2.45 -10.47 -9.20
CA PRO A 366 -3.13 -11.68 -8.72
C PRO A 366 -3.94 -11.38 -7.46
N SER A 367 -4.96 -12.19 -7.18
CA SER A 367 -5.62 -12.14 -5.86
C SER A 367 -4.81 -12.87 -4.80
N SER A 368 -4.05 -13.90 -5.19
CA SER A 368 -3.07 -14.55 -4.34
C SER A 368 -2.05 -15.33 -5.17
N VAL A 369 -0.81 -15.36 -4.69
CA VAL A 369 0.28 -16.18 -5.21
C VAL A 369 0.70 -17.18 -4.15
N GLU A 370 0.57 -18.47 -4.46
CA GLU A 370 0.94 -19.56 -3.56
C GLU A 370 2.11 -20.37 -4.15
N PHE A 371 3.19 -20.51 -3.39
CA PHE A 371 4.32 -21.37 -3.74
C PHE A 371 4.28 -22.63 -2.89
N ASP A 372 3.73 -23.71 -3.42
CA ASP A 372 3.56 -24.99 -2.75
C ASP A 372 4.34 -26.09 -3.46
N SER A 373 5.66 -25.98 -3.42
CA SER A 373 6.59 -26.80 -4.20
C SER A 373 7.88 -27.12 -3.44
N THR A 374 8.46 -28.28 -3.74
CA THR A 374 9.82 -28.66 -3.33
C THR A 374 10.89 -28.10 -4.27
N LEU A 375 10.51 -27.60 -5.46
CA LEU A 375 11.40 -26.99 -6.45
C LEU A 375 11.83 -25.58 -6.03
N HIS A 376 12.81 -25.03 -6.76
CA HIS A 376 13.33 -23.68 -6.53
C HIS A 376 12.86 -22.73 -7.63
N TYR A 377 12.01 -21.77 -7.27
CA TYR A 377 11.50 -20.78 -8.21
C TYR A 377 12.24 -19.45 -8.09
N THR A 378 12.53 -18.80 -9.21
CA THR A 378 13.04 -17.43 -9.27
C THR A 378 12.01 -16.56 -9.99
N LEU A 379 11.54 -15.47 -9.37
CA LEU A 379 10.68 -14.49 -10.03
C LEU A 379 11.47 -13.24 -10.38
N ALA A 380 11.47 -12.88 -11.66
CA ALA A 380 12.18 -11.74 -12.23
C ALA A 380 11.27 -10.90 -13.13
N GLY A 381 11.76 -9.75 -13.59
CA GLY A 381 11.00 -8.81 -14.41
C GLY A 381 10.18 -7.84 -13.58
N ASP A 382 8.97 -7.54 -14.03
CA ASP A 382 8.04 -6.63 -13.35
C ASP A 382 7.52 -7.22 -12.02
N GLY A 383 6.97 -6.33 -11.19
CA GLY A 383 6.51 -6.64 -9.84
C GLY A 383 5.08 -7.14 -9.77
N ILE A 384 4.79 -7.97 -8.77
CA ILE A 384 3.42 -8.23 -8.33
C ILE A 384 2.88 -6.97 -7.64
N THR A 385 1.69 -6.52 -8.05
CA THR A 385 1.00 -5.33 -7.52
C THR A 385 -0.39 -5.68 -6.97
N GLY A 386 -1.15 -4.66 -6.54
CA GLY A 386 -2.52 -4.83 -6.05
C GLY A 386 -2.63 -5.45 -4.65
N ALA A 387 -3.71 -6.18 -4.38
CA ALA A 387 -4.03 -6.73 -3.06
C ALA A 387 -3.58 -8.20 -2.86
N ALA A 388 -2.63 -8.66 -3.67
CA ALA A 388 -2.19 -10.05 -3.67
C ALA A 388 -1.70 -10.52 -2.29
N LEU A 389 -2.23 -11.65 -1.81
CA LEU A 389 -1.64 -12.40 -0.71
C LEU A 389 -0.51 -13.29 -1.23
N VAL A 390 0.66 -13.30 -0.59
CA VAL A 390 1.80 -14.13 -1.00
C VAL A 390 2.09 -15.18 0.06
N THR A 391 1.99 -16.46 -0.30
CA THR A 391 2.20 -17.58 0.63
C THR A 391 3.30 -18.52 0.13
N LYS A 392 4.28 -18.81 0.98
CA LYS A 392 5.34 -19.79 0.75
C LYS A 392 5.12 -21.03 1.61
N ASN A 393 4.86 -22.16 0.95
CA ASN A 393 4.64 -23.50 1.50
C ASN A 393 5.74 -24.46 1.02
N ASN A 394 5.77 -25.66 1.62
CA ASN A 394 6.67 -26.76 1.25
C ASN A 394 8.17 -26.40 1.34
N THR A 395 9.08 -27.34 1.04
CA THR A 395 10.51 -27.22 1.37
C THR A 395 11.34 -26.45 0.35
N GLY A 396 10.77 -26.12 -0.82
CA GLY A 396 11.47 -25.41 -1.89
C GLY A 396 11.92 -23.99 -1.50
N THR A 397 12.65 -23.36 -2.40
CA THR A 397 13.10 -21.96 -2.27
C THR A 397 12.33 -21.11 -3.28
N VAL A 398 11.89 -19.93 -2.88
CA VAL A 398 11.41 -18.90 -3.81
C VAL A 398 12.33 -17.71 -3.69
N THR A 399 13.00 -17.34 -4.77
CA THR A 399 13.85 -16.16 -4.86
C THR A 399 13.11 -15.08 -5.65
N LEU A 400 12.90 -13.92 -5.04
CA LEU A 400 12.33 -12.75 -5.71
C LEU A 400 13.46 -11.80 -6.05
N THR A 401 13.64 -11.51 -7.34
CA THR A 401 14.58 -10.47 -7.83
C THR A 401 13.85 -9.25 -8.40
N ASN A 402 12.52 -9.31 -8.48
CA ASN A 402 11.65 -8.23 -8.92
C ASN A 402 11.19 -7.33 -7.75
N ILE A 403 10.84 -6.08 -8.07
CA ILE A 403 10.32 -5.10 -7.10
C ILE A 403 8.83 -5.30 -6.95
N ASN A 404 8.37 -5.94 -5.88
CA ASN A 404 6.95 -6.15 -5.64
C ASN A 404 6.35 -5.02 -4.78
N THR A 405 5.13 -4.62 -5.10
CA THR A 405 4.41 -3.51 -4.43
C THR A 405 2.99 -3.87 -3.98
N TYR A 406 2.67 -5.17 -3.96
CA TYR A 406 1.39 -5.64 -3.44
C TYR A 406 1.17 -5.22 -1.98
N THR A 407 -0.09 -5.22 -1.59
CA THR A 407 -0.59 -4.71 -0.31
C THR A 407 -1.24 -5.79 0.55
N GLY A 408 -1.28 -7.04 0.08
CA GLY A 408 -1.66 -8.19 0.91
C GLY A 408 -0.48 -8.67 1.78
N ASP A 409 -0.77 -9.47 2.80
CA ASP A 409 0.25 -10.00 3.70
C ASP A 409 1.15 -11.06 3.02
N THR A 410 2.38 -11.19 3.53
CA THR A 410 3.30 -12.28 3.17
C THR A 410 3.35 -13.31 4.29
N THR A 411 3.10 -14.59 3.96
CA THR A 411 3.19 -15.70 4.91
C THR A 411 4.20 -16.74 4.44
N ILE A 412 5.14 -17.13 5.31
CA ILE A 412 6.15 -18.16 5.05
C ILE A 412 5.91 -19.31 6.02
N ASN A 413 5.24 -20.38 5.55
CA ASN A 413 4.92 -21.55 6.35
C ASN A 413 6.05 -22.59 6.36
N SER A 414 6.81 -22.72 5.26
CA SER A 414 7.86 -23.73 5.11
C SER A 414 8.87 -23.36 4.01
N GLY A 415 10.06 -23.96 4.06
CA GLY A 415 11.12 -23.72 3.09
C GLY A 415 11.72 -22.31 3.22
N VAL A 416 12.18 -21.76 2.09
CA VAL A 416 12.87 -20.46 2.05
C VAL A 416 12.12 -19.49 1.15
N LEU A 417 11.81 -18.30 1.65
CA LEU A 417 11.56 -17.12 0.82
C LEU A 417 12.81 -16.24 0.85
N GLU A 418 13.41 -15.99 -0.31
CA GLU A 418 14.60 -15.19 -0.48
C GLU A 418 14.29 -13.90 -1.25
N LEU A 419 14.78 -12.76 -0.75
CA LEU A 419 14.93 -11.55 -1.55
C LEU A 419 16.33 -11.53 -2.15
N GLY A 420 16.43 -11.74 -3.47
CA GLY A 420 17.67 -11.66 -4.23
C GLY A 420 17.98 -10.23 -4.66
N ASP A 421 19.04 -10.03 -5.45
CA ASP A 421 19.42 -8.69 -5.92
C ASP A 421 18.29 -8.00 -6.71
N GLY A 422 17.87 -6.83 -6.22
CA GLY A 422 16.75 -6.06 -6.78
C GLY A 422 15.37 -6.43 -6.24
N GLY A 423 15.26 -7.52 -5.47
CA GLY A 423 14.02 -8.02 -4.90
C GLY A 423 13.40 -7.11 -3.83
N SER A 424 12.08 -7.01 -3.82
CA SER A 424 11.35 -6.46 -2.66
C SER A 424 10.04 -7.20 -2.45
N LEU A 425 9.51 -7.11 -1.23
CA LEU A 425 8.12 -7.46 -0.92
C LEU A 425 7.28 -6.17 -0.88
N GLY A 426 5.96 -6.35 -0.77
CA GLY A 426 5.05 -5.30 -0.34
C GLY A 426 5.38 -4.73 1.04
N ALA A 427 4.76 -3.62 1.42
CA ALA A 427 5.03 -2.91 2.68
C ALA A 427 4.34 -3.50 3.94
N THR A 428 3.59 -4.59 3.79
CA THR A 428 2.76 -5.21 4.83
C THR A 428 3.51 -6.13 5.79
N ALA A 429 2.82 -6.72 6.76
CA ALA A 429 3.43 -7.60 7.74
C ALA A 429 3.89 -8.93 7.11
N ILE A 430 4.96 -9.50 7.67
CA ILE A 430 5.51 -10.79 7.28
C ILE A 430 5.31 -11.78 8.43
N ALA A 431 4.51 -12.81 8.21
CA ALA A 431 4.39 -13.95 9.11
C ALA A 431 5.41 -15.02 8.72
N ASN A 432 6.56 -15.05 9.39
CA ASN A 432 7.65 -15.97 9.12
C ASN A 432 7.65 -17.15 10.10
N ASN A 433 7.28 -18.34 9.63
CA ASN A 433 7.31 -19.59 10.39
C ASN A 433 8.39 -20.57 9.86
N ALA A 434 9.23 -20.15 8.91
CA ALA A 434 10.29 -20.97 8.33
C ALA A 434 11.58 -20.15 8.13
N THR A 435 12.08 -19.97 6.90
CA THR A 435 13.26 -19.14 6.65
C THR A 435 12.92 -17.97 5.74
N PHE A 436 13.15 -16.76 6.24
CA PHE A 436 13.17 -15.54 5.44
C PHE A 436 14.62 -15.11 5.22
N ARG A 437 15.10 -15.14 3.97
CA ARG A 437 16.50 -14.88 3.61
C ARG A 437 16.63 -13.61 2.79
N HIS A 438 17.64 -12.81 3.10
CA HIS A 438 17.96 -11.58 2.38
C HIS A 438 19.34 -11.69 1.74
N ASN A 439 19.37 -11.72 0.42
CA ASN A 439 20.55 -11.90 -0.41
C ASN A 439 20.72 -10.72 -1.39
N HIS A 440 20.83 -9.51 -0.84
CA HIS A 440 21.10 -8.30 -1.59
C HIS A 440 22.56 -7.84 -1.52
N SER A 441 23.06 -7.33 -2.64
CA SER A 441 24.34 -6.65 -2.79
C SER A 441 24.28 -5.17 -2.42
N SER A 442 23.09 -4.56 -2.45
CA SER A 442 22.86 -3.15 -2.10
C SER A 442 22.40 -2.97 -0.64
N THR A 443 22.35 -1.72 -0.18
CA THR A 443 21.74 -1.36 1.11
C THR A 443 20.22 -1.36 1.01
N ILE A 444 19.55 -2.12 1.88
CA ILE A 444 18.10 -2.22 1.97
C ILE A 444 17.64 -1.93 3.40
N THR A 445 16.51 -1.23 3.53
CA THR A 445 15.81 -1.05 4.80
C THR A 445 14.49 -1.79 4.74
N LEU A 446 14.29 -2.74 5.65
CA LEU A 446 13.03 -3.46 5.81
C LEU A 446 12.19 -2.75 6.88
N THR A 447 11.08 -2.19 6.44
CA THR A 447 10.09 -1.52 7.29
C THR A 447 8.95 -2.44 7.71
N ASN A 448 8.88 -3.65 7.15
CA ASN A 448 7.89 -4.67 7.46
C ASN A 448 8.04 -5.14 8.92
N ILE A 449 6.90 -5.32 9.61
CA ILE A 449 6.88 -6.06 10.88
C ILE A 449 7.00 -7.56 10.57
N ILE A 450 8.04 -8.20 11.08
CA ILE A 450 8.29 -9.64 10.98
C ILE A 450 7.84 -10.31 12.27
N SER A 451 7.01 -11.34 12.15
CA SER A 451 6.46 -12.15 13.25
C SER A 451 6.65 -13.65 13.01
N GLY A 452 6.26 -14.50 13.97
CA GLY A 452 6.29 -15.95 13.84
C GLY A 452 7.49 -16.64 14.50
N THR A 453 7.69 -17.92 14.22
CA THR A 453 8.73 -18.76 14.85
C THR A 453 9.95 -19.02 13.95
N GLY A 454 9.92 -18.48 12.73
CA GLY A 454 10.92 -18.71 11.70
C GLY A 454 12.22 -17.93 11.92
N GLN A 455 13.27 -18.39 11.23
CA GLN A 455 14.59 -17.79 11.18
C GLN A 455 14.64 -16.64 10.17
N PHE A 456 15.40 -15.59 10.51
CA PHE A 456 15.83 -14.55 9.58
C PHE A 456 17.29 -14.77 9.19
N VAL A 457 17.61 -14.73 7.90
CA VAL A 457 18.97 -14.96 7.38
C VAL A 457 19.43 -13.80 6.50
N LYS A 458 20.63 -13.28 6.76
CA LYS A 458 21.30 -12.26 5.97
C LYS A 458 22.51 -12.87 5.25
N ARG A 459 22.48 -12.92 3.92
CA ARG A 459 23.50 -13.57 3.07
C ARG A 459 24.18 -12.66 2.06
N GLY A 460 23.50 -11.64 1.51
CA GLY A 460 24.11 -10.83 0.43
C GLY A 460 25.18 -9.87 0.94
N PRO A 461 26.14 -9.41 0.12
CA PRO A 461 27.26 -8.59 0.59
C PRO A 461 26.86 -7.17 1.05
N GLY A 462 25.64 -6.72 0.73
CA GLY A 462 25.12 -5.41 1.10
C GLY A 462 24.75 -5.25 2.57
N PHE A 463 24.05 -4.15 2.86
CA PHE A 463 23.53 -3.82 4.18
C PHE A 463 22.03 -4.13 4.26
N THR A 464 21.57 -4.67 5.38
CA THR A 464 20.13 -4.82 5.65
C THR A 464 19.81 -4.21 6.99
N THR A 465 18.97 -3.17 7.01
CA THR A 465 18.47 -2.56 8.25
C THR A 465 17.10 -3.12 8.57
N LEU A 466 16.93 -3.68 9.76
CA LEU A 466 15.61 -4.02 10.31
C LEU A 466 15.09 -2.85 11.15
N GLU A 467 14.18 -2.06 10.56
CA GLU A 467 13.70 -0.80 11.13
C GLU A 467 12.44 -0.97 12.00
N ALA A 468 11.65 -2.00 11.73
CA ALA A 468 10.42 -2.30 12.46
C ALA A 468 10.69 -2.89 13.87
N ALA A 469 9.72 -2.70 14.77
CA ALA A 469 9.66 -3.41 16.04
C ALA A 469 9.14 -4.85 15.78
N ASN A 470 10.07 -5.74 15.45
CA ASN A 470 9.75 -7.12 15.09
C ASN A 470 9.33 -7.94 16.32
N THR A 471 8.60 -9.04 16.08
CA THR A 471 8.07 -9.93 17.14
C THR A 471 8.31 -11.42 16.86
N PHE A 472 9.12 -11.76 15.85
CA PHE A 472 9.47 -13.16 15.60
C PHE A 472 10.34 -13.73 16.72
N SER A 473 10.41 -15.07 16.80
CA SER A 473 11.12 -15.79 17.87
C SER A 473 12.19 -16.77 17.40
N GLY A 474 12.31 -16.98 16.09
CA GLY A 474 13.38 -17.81 15.54
C GLY A 474 14.73 -17.08 15.52
N ALA A 475 15.77 -17.82 15.15
CA ALA A 475 17.14 -17.33 15.16
C ALA A 475 17.36 -16.22 14.13
N VAL A 476 18.36 -15.37 14.38
CA VAL A 476 18.92 -14.45 13.38
C VAL A 476 20.28 -14.98 12.95
N VAL A 477 20.51 -15.15 11.64
CA VAL A 477 21.79 -15.61 11.11
C VAL A 477 22.33 -14.60 10.12
N VAL A 478 23.57 -14.16 10.31
CA VAL A 478 24.31 -13.28 9.40
C VAL A 478 25.42 -14.12 8.77
N GLU A 479 25.14 -14.67 7.60
CA GLU A 479 26.09 -15.47 6.82
C GLU A 479 27.09 -14.57 6.09
N GLU A 480 26.64 -13.46 5.51
CA GLU A 480 27.50 -12.50 4.81
C GLU A 480 26.93 -11.06 4.81
N GLY A 481 27.84 -10.09 4.68
CA GLY A 481 27.55 -8.66 4.64
C GLY A 481 27.15 -8.12 6.01
N THR A 482 26.46 -6.97 6.06
CA THR A 482 26.10 -6.33 7.33
C THR A 482 24.60 -6.36 7.62
N LEU A 483 24.21 -6.88 8.78
CA LEU A 483 22.87 -6.70 9.36
C LEU A 483 22.90 -5.53 10.35
N VAL A 484 22.05 -4.53 10.14
CA VAL A 484 21.98 -3.31 10.95
C VAL A 484 20.70 -3.31 11.80
N THR A 485 20.84 -3.00 13.09
CA THR A 485 19.69 -2.81 13.99
C THR A 485 19.11 -1.40 13.83
N GLY A 486 17.93 -1.28 13.23
CA GLY A 486 17.22 0.01 13.10
C GLY A 486 16.34 0.33 14.31
N ASN A 487 15.68 -0.69 14.85
CA ASN A 487 14.80 -0.60 16.02
C ASN A 487 15.49 -0.96 17.36
N GLY A 488 14.80 -0.75 18.49
CA GLY A 488 15.20 -1.28 19.81
C GLY A 488 14.84 -2.76 20.03
N THR A 489 13.85 -3.29 19.32
CA THR A 489 13.52 -4.73 19.28
C THR A 489 13.57 -5.28 17.84
N PRO A 490 14.66 -5.05 17.09
CA PRO A 490 14.72 -5.33 15.66
C PRO A 490 14.69 -6.82 15.34
N PHE A 491 14.92 -7.68 16.35
CA PHE A 491 14.94 -9.12 16.19
C PHE A 491 13.80 -9.84 16.93
N GLY A 492 12.85 -9.10 17.52
CA GLY A 492 11.78 -9.69 18.32
C GLY A 492 12.26 -10.39 19.60
N SER A 493 11.63 -11.52 19.92
CA SER A 493 11.97 -12.38 21.06
C SER A 493 12.99 -13.42 20.60
N ILE A 494 14.25 -13.05 20.45
CA ILE A 494 15.31 -13.90 19.87
C ILE A 494 15.74 -15.08 20.74
N ALA A 495 14.82 -15.82 21.38
CA ALA A 495 15.10 -16.95 22.27
C ALA A 495 16.06 -18.01 21.67
N ALA A 496 16.16 -18.06 20.34
CA ALA A 496 17.06 -18.94 19.59
C ALA A 496 18.47 -18.34 19.28
N GLY A 497 18.73 -17.09 19.67
CA GLY A 497 20.00 -16.37 19.54
C GLY A 497 20.24 -15.66 18.21
N VAL A 498 21.37 -14.95 18.15
CA VAL A 498 21.93 -14.33 16.95
C VAL A 498 23.24 -15.01 16.59
N ALA A 499 23.41 -15.50 15.37
CA ALA A 499 24.65 -16.10 14.89
C ALA A 499 25.26 -15.25 13.77
N VAL A 500 26.52 -14.84 13.94
CA VAL A 500 27.30 -14.14 12.91
C VAL A 500 28.37 -15.11 12.43
N ALA A 501 28.28 -15.53 11.17
CA ALA A 501 29.23 -16.43 10.54
C ALA A 501 30.48 -15.68 10.04
N ASP A 502 31.49 -16.44 9.61
CA ASP A 502 32.65 -15.85 8.93
C ASP A 502 32.21 -15.20 7.61
N GLY A 503 32.53 -13.92 7.43
CA GLY A 503 31.97 -13.09 6.35
C GLY A 503 30.74 -12.25 6.76
N GLY A 504 30.15 -12.48 7.93
CA GLY A 504 29.04 -11.68 8.46
C GLY A 504 29.48 -10.55 9.39
N THR A 505 28.69 -9.48 9.46
CA THR A 505 28.83 -8.39 10.43
C THR A 505 27.47 -8.01 11.01
N LEU A 506 27.38 -7.88 12.34
CA LEU A 506 26.26 -7.27 13.03
C LEU A 506 26.60 -5.83 13.43
N ASP A 507 25.80 -4.86 13.00
CA ASP A 507 25.93 -3.45 13.36
C ASP A 507 24.84 -3.04 14.35
N LEU A 508 25.23 -2.67 15.57
CA LEU A 508 24.32 -2.28 16.64
C LEU A 508 23.74 -0.88 16.47
N ASN A 509 24.31 -0.01 15.64
CA ASN A 509 23.72 1.29 15.26
C ASN A 509 23.06 2.10 16.41
N GLY A 510 23.72 2.16 17.56
CA GLY A 510 23.28 2.85 18.78
C GLY A 510 22.22 2.12 19.62
N LYS A 511 21.88 0.87 19.30
CA LYS A 511 20.79 0.10 19.91
C LYS A 511 21.31 -0.89 20.96
N THR A 512 20.37 -1.37 21.76
CA THR A 512 20.61 -2.39 22.79
C THR A 512 19.98 -3.70 22.37
N LEU A 513 20.73 -4.79 22.43
CA LEU A 513 20.16 -6.14 22.33
C LEU A 513 19.70 -6.60 23.74
N PRO A 514 18.45 -7.05 23.89
CA PRO A 514 17.86 -7.38 25.19
C PRO A 514 18.51 -8.59 25.86
N VAL A 515 18.24 -8.74 27.17
CA VAL A 515 18.71 -9.83 28.05
C VAL A 515 18.12 -11.19 27.70
N GLY A 516 18.84 -12.26 28.07
CA GLY A 516 18.35 -13.65 28.02
C GLY A 516 18.86 -14.49 26.85
N GLU A 517 19.71 -13.91 26.00
CA GLU A 517 20.01 -14.43 24.67
C GLU A 517 21.49 -14.73 24.49
N THR A 518 21.84 -15.50 23.46
CA THR A 518 23.24 -15.77 23.09
C THR A 518 23.55 -15.17 21.72
N VAL A 519 24.58 -14.31 21.66
CA VAL A 519 25.18 -13.84 20.41
C VAL A 519 26.37 -14.74 20.10
N THR A 520 26.23 -15.61 19.11
CA THR A 520 27.29 -16.49 18.62
C THR A 520 28.07 -15.78 17.52
N LEU A 521 29.39 -15.71 17.65
CA LEU A 521 30.30 -15.09 16.69
C LEU A 521 31.26 -16.14 16.14
N ALA A 522 31.46 -16.12 14.82
CA ALA A 522 32.45 -16.92 14.12
C ALA A 522 33.20 -16.05 13.12
N GLY A 523 34.50 -16.28 13.00
CA GLY A 523 35.31 -15.70 11.93
C GLY A 523 35.60 -14.22 12.09
N THR A 524 36.29 -13.67 11.10
CA THR A 524 36.74 -12.27 11.13
C THR A 524 35.72 -11.32 10.52
N GLY A 525 34.59 -11.80 9.98
CA GLY A 525 33.63 -10.98 9.22
C GLY A 525 34.12 -10.64 7.80
N ASN A 526 33.30 -9.94 7.00
CA ASN A 526 33.65 -9.60 5.61
C ASN A 526 34.41 -8.26 5.52
N LEU A 527 35.43 -8.25 4.66
CA LEU A 527 36.21 -7.11 4.14
C LEU A 527 37.57 -6.83 4.84
N GLY A 528 38.64 -7.38 4.26
CA GLY A 528 39.82 -6.58 3.91
C GLY A 528 40.74 -6.08 5.02
N GLY A 529 40.91 -6.80 6.12
CA GLY A 529 42.04 -6.61 7.05
C GLY A 529 41.71 -6.03 8.42
N ASP A 530 40.50 -5.50 8.63
CA ASP A 530 40.01 -5.02 9.94
C ASP A 530 38.61 -5.59 10.26
N GLY A 531 38.34 -6.81 9.79
CA GLY A 531 36.99 -7.40 9.81
C GLY A 531 36.37 -7.44 11.21
N PHE A 532 35.13 -6.97 11.33
CA PHE A 532 34.37 -6.96 12.57
C PHE A 532 33.12 -7.80 12.42
N ALA A 533 32.98 -8.83 13.25
CA ALA A 533 31.74 -9.57 13.41
C ALA A 533 30.66 -8.72 14.14
N LEU A 534 31.09 -7.68 14.88
CA LEU A 534 30.22 -6.77 15.62
C LEU A 534 30.78 -5.33 15.59
N ARG A 535 29.94 -4.34 15.24
CA ARG A 535 30.32 -2.91 15.16
C ARG A 535 29.19 -1.95 15.57
N GLY A 536 29.44 -0.64 15.48
CA GLY A 536 28.50 0.41 15.83
C GLY A 536 28.40 0.64 17.33
N SER A 537 27.97 1.84 17.75
CA SER A 537 27.73 2.06 19.19
C SER A 537 26.58 1.17 19.66
N GLY A 538 26.59 0.71 20.91
CA GLY A 538 25.48 -0.11 21.39
C GLY A 538 25.79 -0.87 22.67
N LEU A 539 24.84 -1.71 23.05
CA LEU A 539 24.92 -2.53 24.26
C LEU A 539 24.41 -3.94 23.98
N ILE A 540 25.23 -4.94 24.30
CA ILE A 540 24.85 -6.35 24.31
C ILE A 540 24.64 -6.76 25.76
N GLN A 541 23.43 -7.19 26.11
CA GLN A 541 23.10 -7.76 27.43
C GLN A 541 22.89 -9.29 27.36
N ALA A 542 23.50 -9.90 26.35
CA ALA A 542 23.40 -11.31 26.00
C ALA A 542 24.78 -11.97 26.12
N ASN A 543 24.83 -13.26 26.48
CA ASN A 543 26.09 -14.00 26.50
C ASN A 543 26.69 -14.03 25.09
N VAL A 544 28.01 -13.90 24.99
CA VAL A 544 28.72 -13.98 23.72
C VAL A 544 29.37 -15.34 23.63
N ALA A 545 29.06 -16.11 22.59
CA ALA A 545 29.67 -17.40 22.33
C ALA A 545 30.57 -17.32 21.10
N LEU A 546 31.79 -17.83 21.20
CA LEU A 546 32.68 -17.97 20.06
C LEU A 546 32.59 -19.39 19.54
N SER A 547 32.21 -19.57 18.28
CA SER A 547 32.25 -20.88 17.60
C SER A 547 33.51 -21.08 16.76
N ALA A 548 34.30 -20.02 16.57
CA ALA A 548 35.63 -19.98 16.01
C ALA A 548 36.38 -18.77 16.57
N ASN A 549 37.64 -18.55 16.15
CA ASN A 549 38.29 -17.25 16.41
C ASN A 549 37.44 -16.13 15.80
N ALA A 550 37.22 -15.06 16.55
CA ALA A 550 36.33 -13.98 16.15
C ALA A 550 36.96 -12.62 16.34
N THR A 551 36.59 -11.65 15.50
CA THR A 551 37.06 -10.27 15.60
C THR A 551 35.89 -9.32 15.85
N VAL A 552 36.07 -8.34 16.74
CA VAL A 552 35.08 -7.30 17.09
C VAL A 552 35.71 -5.91 17.04
N GLY A 553 34.92 -4.89 16.68
CA GLY A 553 35.40 -3.51 16.60
C GLY A 553 34.72 -2.67 15.53
N ASP A 554 35.25 -1.47 15.30
CA ASP A 554 34.77 -0.53 14.29
C ASP A 554 35.89 0.48 13.93
N LEU A 555 35.84 1.03 12.73
CA LEU A 555 36.68 2.16 12.32
C LEU A 555 35.98 3.46 12.75
N GLY A 556 36.27 3.93 13.95
CA GLY A 556 35.69 5.18 14.45
C GLY A 556 35.69 5.30 15.96
N THR A 557 34.81 6.15 16.47
CA THR A 557 34.67 6.44 17.90
C THR A 557 33.52 5.65 18.56
N ALA A 558 33.00 4.63 17.88
CA ALA A 558 31.91 3.81 18.40
C ALA A 558 32.24 3.22 19.78
N VAL A 559 31.24 3.11 20.64
CA VAL A 559 31.36 2.48 21.95
C VAL A 559 30.46 1.27 22.00
N VAL A 560 31.05 0.09 22.02
CA VAL A 560 30.35 -1.19 22.19
C VAL A 560 30.45 -1.59 23.65
N ASN A 561 29.32 -1.84 24.30
CA ASN A 561 29.28 -2.32 25.67
C ASN A 561 28.82 -3.78 25.71
N PHE A 562 29.53 -4.63 26.44
CA PHE A 562 29.10 -5.97 26.80
C PHE A 562 28.75 -5.99 28.27
N GLY A 563 27.47 -6.26 28.57
CA GLY A 563 26.93 -6.32 29.91
C GLY A 563 26.72 -4.97 30.59
N THR A 564 25.99 -5.02 31.70
CA THR A 564 25.74 -3.90 32.62
C THR A 564 26.04 -4.34 34.05
N SER A 565 25.96 -3.42 35.02
CA SER A 565 26.14 -3.77 36.44
C SER A 565 25.11 -4.78 36.96
N THR A 566 23.90 -4.80 36.38
CA THR A 566 22.83 -5.74 36.77
C THR A 566 22.80 -6.99 35.91
N GLU A 567 23.40 -6.95 34.72
CA GLU A 567 23.36 -8.02 33.71
C GLU A 567 24.78 -8.23 33.13
N PRO A 568 25.70 -8.86 33.88
CA PRO A 568 27.03 -9.17 33.38
C PRO A 568 26.99 -10.23 32.28
N VAL A 569 27.90 -10.12 31.31
CA VAL A 569 27.92 -10.98 30.11
C VAL A 569 29.11 -11.93 30.16
N ALA A 570 28.87 -13.23 29.98
CA ALA A 570 29.95 -14.20 29.79
C ALA A 570 30.36 -14.28 28.31
N ILE A 571 31.66 -14.39 28.07
CA ILE A 571 32.27 -14.73 26.79
C ILE A 571 32.73 -16.19 26.85
N THR A 572 32.14 -17.02 26.00
CA THR A 572 32.29 -18.47 26.00
C THR A 572 32.89 -18.96 24.67
N GLY A 573 33.34 -20.21 24.65
CA GLY A 573 34.07 -20.79 23.52
C GLY A 573 35.59 -20.59 23.66
N ALA A 574 36.34 -21.69 23.62
CA ALA A 574 37.78 -21.73 23.83
C ALA A 574 38.57 -21.24 22.59
N HIS A 575 38.22 -20.06 22.10
CA HIS A 575 38.77 -19.42 20.91
C HIS A 575 39.36 -18.05 21.25
N THR A 576 40.07 -17.46 20.29
CA THR A 576 40.60 -16.11 20.42
C THR A 576 39.53 -15.08 20.06
N LEU A 577 39.31 -14.10 20.94
CA LEU A 577 38.62 -12.87 20.61
C LEU A 577 39.65 -11.80 20.26
N THR A 578 39.57 -11.25 19.05
CA THR A 578 40.38 -10.11 18.63
C THR A 578 39.56 -8.83 18.70
N LYS A 579 39.99 -7.86 19.50
CA LYS A 579 39.51 -6.49 19.44
C LYS A 579 40.38 -5.70 18.45
N ALA A 580 39.82 -5.35 17.31
CA ALA A 580 40.48 -4.54 16.28
C ALA A 580 39.78 -3.17 16.11
N GLY A 581 40.27 -2.33 15.19
CA GLY A 581 39.69 -1.01 14.93
C GLY A 581 39.98 0.02 16.00
N THR A 582 39.65 1.28 15.74
CA THR A 582 39.99 2.41 16.62
C THR A 582 38.98 2.63 17.76
N ASN A 583 37.85 1.92 17.72
CA ASN A 583 36.73 2.09 18.62
C ASN A 583 36.99 1.55 20.04
N LYS A 584 36.06 1.84 20.97
CA LYS A 584 36.11 1.34 22.35
C LYS A 584 35.15 0.16 22.53
N LEU A 585 35.61 -0.87 23.22
CA LEU A 585 34.80 -1.98 23.71
C LEU A 585 34.94 -2.05 25.23
N TRP A 586 33.82 -1.92 25.93
CA TRP A 586 33.74 -2.01 27.38
C TRP A 586 33.07 -3.32 27.79
N TYR A 587 33.78 -4.13 28.56
CA TYR A 587 33.34 -5.43 29.03
C TYR A 587 33.02 -5.44 30.52
N ARG A 588 31.78 -5.81 30.84
CA ARG A 588 31.30 -6.13 32.18
C ARG A 588 31.01 -7.62 32.28
N GLY A 589 32.03 -8.36 32.73
CA GLY A 589 31.95 -9.80 32.91
C GLY A 589 31.33 -10.22 34.24
N PRO A 590 30.94 -11.50 34.38
CA PRO A 590 30.52 -12.07 35.65
C PRO A 590 31.68 -12.09 36.66
N ALA A 591 31.33 -11.99 37.95
CA ALA A 591 32.32 -12.03 39.02
C ALA A 591 33.16 -13.32 38.97
N ASN A 592 34.47 -13.17 39.17
CA ASN A 592 35.47 -14.24 39.09
C ASN A 592 35.48 -15.01 37.76
N GLY A 593 34.98 -14.39 36.68
CA GLY A 593 34.90 -15.03 35.37
C GLY A 593 33.95 -16.22 35.35
N ALA A 594 32.96 -16.27 36.24
CA ALA A 594 32.03 -17.39 36.32
C ALA A 594 31.30 -17.60 34.98
N GLY A 595 31.52 -18.76 34.35
CA GLY A 595 30.94 -19.07 33.05
C GLY A 595 31.74 -18.54 31.84
N ASN A 596 32.78 -17.72 32.04
CA ASN A 596 33.72 -17.40 30.98
C ASN A 596 34.56 -18.61 30.60
N SER A 597 34.76 -18.81 29.31
CA SER A 597 35.61 -19.90 28.78
C SER A 597 36.42 -19.46 27.55
N LEU A 598 36.71 -18.16 27.45
CA LEU A 598 37.47 -17.56 26.35
C LEU A 598 38.88 -18.19 26.28
N GLY A 599 39.39 -18.46 25.08
CA GLY A 599 40.73 -19.04 24.91
C GLY A 599 41.84 -18.01 25.06
N ALA A 600 41.69 -16.85 24.42
CA ALA A 600 42.60 -15.72 24.50
C ALA A 600 41.89 -14.41 24.13
N LEU A 601 42.39 -13.29 24.63
CA LEU A 601 42.03 -11.95 24.17
C LEU A 601 43.22 -11.31 23.47
N VAL A 602 43.03 -10.86 22.23
CA VAL A 602 44.02 -10.09 21.47
C VAL A 602 43.46 -8.70 21.23
N ILE A 603 44.22 -7.65 21.54
CA ILE A 603 43.85 -6.26 21.29
C ILE A 603 44.78 -5.72 20.22
N ASP A 604 44.30 -5.75 18.98
CA ASP A 604 45.01 -5.28 17.79
C ASP A 604 44.77 -3.78 17.53
N GLY A 605 43.69 -3.20 18.06
CA GLY A 605 43.39 -1.79 17.88
C GLY A 605 42.40 -1.22 18.89
N GLY A 606 42.54 0.08 19.14
CA GLY A 606 41.59 0.85 19.93
C GLY A 606 41.66 0.47 21.41
N THR A 607 40.54 0.59 22.13
CA THR A 607 40.50 0.26 23.55
C THR A 607 39.61 -0.95 23.80
N PHE A 608 40.14 -1.96 24.47
CA PHE A 608 39.33 -2.90 25.24
C PHE A 608 39.46 -2.49 26.70
N GLY A 609 38.35 -2.29 27.39
CA GLY A 609 38.42 -2.18 28.83
C GLY A 609 37.48 -3.07 29.56
N MET A 610 37.81 -3.23 30.83
CA MET A 610 37.16 -4.14 31.73
C MET A 610 36.71 -3.38 32.97
N GLU A 611 35.51 -3.68 33.44
CA GLU A 611 35.10 -3.23 34.77
C GLU A 611 36.02 -3.85 35.84
N ALA A 612 36.35 -3.06 36.86
CA ALA A 612 37.04 -3.48 38.05
C ALA A 612 36.14 -4.38 38.93
N ASN A 613 35.92 -5.60 38.50
CA ASN A 613 35.39 -6.69 39.33
C ASN A 613 36.41 -7.85 39.38
N ASN A 614 36.41 -8.64 40.46
CA ASN A 614 37.40 -9.71 40.66
C ASN A 614 37.49 -10.61 39.40
N ASN A 615 38.64 -10.62 38.73
CA ASN A 615 39.01 -11.55 37.67
C ASN A 615 37.91 -11.78 36.61
N ALA A 616 37.37 -10.70 36.01
CA ALA A 616 36.26 -10.75 35.06
C ALA A 616 36.44 -11.76 33.91
N LEU A 617 37.68 -11.96 33.46
CA LEU A 617 38.04 -12.91 32.40
C LEU A 617 38.61 -14.24 32.92
N GLY A 618 38.69 -14.46 34.23
CA GLY A 618 39.00 -15.79 34.78
C GLY A 618 40.40 -16.35 34.43
N GLY A 619 41.43 -15.52 34.28
CA GLY A 619 42.80 -15.97 33.94
C GLY A 619 43.10 -16.16 32.45
N VAL A 620 42.19 -15.77 31.54
CA VAL A 620 42.43 -15.71 30.08
C VAL A 620 43.73 -14.95 29.74
N PRO A 621 44.61 -15.48 28.87
CA PRO A 621 45.78 -14.73 28.40
C PRO A 621 45.38 -13.55 27.51
N ILE A 622 46.00 -12.39 27.75
CA ILE A 622 45.74 -11.14 27.04
C ILE A 622 47.00 -10.70 26.29
N THR A 623 46.89 -10.42 25.00
CA THR A 623 47.95 -9.81 24.18
C THR A 623 47.51 -8.42 23.72
N VAL A 624 48.35 -7.41 23.94
CA VAL A 624 48.11 -6.03 23.50
C VAL A 624 49.15 -5.63 22.47
N ASN A 625 48.73 -5.50 21.21
CA ASN A 625 49.60 -5.14 20.09
C ASN A 625 49.72 -3.60 19.94
N ALA A 626 50.62 -3.14 19.07
CA ALA A 626 51.10 -1.74 18.99
C ALA A 626 50.03 -0.64 19.00
N THR A 627 48.85 -0.91 18.42
CA THR A 627 47.73 0.04 18.31
C THR A 627 46.59 -0.22 19.32
N GLY A 628 46.77 -1.22 20.18
CA GLY A 628 45.81 -1.62 21.22
C GLY A 628 46.07 -0.97 22.57
N ILE A 629 44.99 -0.74 23.30
CA ILE A 629 44.98 -0.24 24.67
C ILE A 629 44.11 -1.18 25.51
N LEU A 630 44.68 -1.71 26.59
CA LEU A 630 43.92 -2.39 27.64
C LEU A 630 43.68 -1.40 28.78
N SER A 631 42.41 -1.10 29.10
CA SER A 631 42.05 -0.20 30.21
C SER A 631 41.22 -0.93 31.27
N ALA A 632 41.20 -0.40 32.49
CA ALA A 632 40.21 -0.77 33.49
C ALA A 632 39.36 0.46 33.84
N TRP A 633 38.19 0.27 34.46
CA TRP A 633 37.48 1.38 35.12
C TRP A 633 36.81 0.88 36.41
N ALA A 634 36.70 1.76 37.41
CA ALA A 634 36.08 1.42 38.69
C ALA A 634 34.58 1.10 38.53
N ASP A 635 34.08 0.11 39.26
CA ASP A 635 32.64 -0.16 39.28
C ASP A 635 31.83 1.02 39.86
N SER A 636 30.52 1.03 39.67
CA SER A 636 29.64 2.09 40.18
C SER A 636 29.60 2.17 41.72
N THR A 637 30.25 1.23 42.42
CA THR A 637 30.36 1.19 43.89
C THR A 637 31.70 1.73 44.41
N GLY A 638 32.61 2.13 43.51
CA GLY A 638 33.91 2.71 43.88
C GLY A 638 34.91 1.68 44.42
N THR A 639 34.72 0.40 44.12
CA THR A 639 35.72 -0.61 44.45
C THR A 639 36.94 -0.48 43.53
N ASN A 640 38.12 -0.31 44.14
CA ASN A 640 39.40 -0.29 43.42
C ASN A 640 39.66 -1.66 42.78
N ALA A 641 40.29 -1.65 41.59
CA ALA A 641 40.68 -2.82 40.83
C ALA A 641 41.25 -3.95 41.70
N THR A 642 40.45 -4.99 41.89
CA THR A 642 40.84 -6.26 42.50
C THR A 642 41.55 -7.14 41.47
N THR A 643 42.45 -8.02 41.96
CA THR A 643 43.38 -8.88 41.23
C THR A 643 42.84 -9.44 39.90
N GLN A 644 43.52 -9.11 38.79
CA GLN A 644 43.40 -9.83 37.52
C GLN A 644 44.51 -10.88 37.49
N ASP A 645 44.16 -12.16 37.45
CA ASP A 645 45.13 -13.28 37.37
C ASP A 645 45.49 -13.62 35.91
N ASN A 646 45.19 -12.71 34.98
CA ASN A 646 45.45 -12.86 33.56
C ASN A 646 46.93 -12.60 33.23
N ALA A 647 47.53 -13.48 32.42
CA ALA A 647 48.84 -13.19 31.84
C ALA A 647 48.70 -12.11 30.75
N ILE A 648 49.34 -10.95 30.94
CA ILE A 648 49.29 -9.84 29.99
C ILE A 648 50.64 -9.73 29.25
N THR A 649 50.60 -9.81 27.92
CA THR A 649 51.75 -9.59 27.04
C THR A 649 51.59 -8.28 26.27
N LEU A 650 52.53 -7.35 26.45
CA LEU A 650 52.58 -6.10 25.70
C LEU A 650 53.53 -6.25 24.51
N ASN A 651 52.99 -6.27 23.30
CA ASN A 651 53.72 -6.32 22.03
C ASN A 651 53.66 -4.94 21.35
N GLY A 652 54.20 -3.94 22.04
CA GLY A 652 54.17 -2.53 21.63
C GLY A 652 52.90 -1.77 22.00
N GLY A 653 51.86 -2.45 22.51
CA GLY A 653 50.62 -1.83 22.99
C GLY A 653 50.75 -1.18 24.37
N ALA A 654 49.69 -0.50 24.81
CA ALA A 654 49.68 0.26 26.06
C ALA A 654 48.63 -0.23 27.07
N LEU A 655 48.89 0.06 28.34
CA LEU A 655 47.87 0.05 29.39
C LEU A 655 47.24 1.45 29.48
N GLY A 656 45.91 1.50 29.63
CA GLY A 656 45.13 2.74 29.77
C GLY A 656 45.46 3.48 31.06
N ALA A 657 45.07 4.75 31.12
CA ALA A 657 45.35 5.64 32.25
C ALA A 657 44.32 5.55 33.40
N ASP A 658 43.20 4.85 33.18
CA ASP A 658 42.07 4.72 34.10
C ASP A 658 42.23 3.55 35.09
#